data_AF-A0A847LDA1-F1
#
_entry.id   AF-A0A847LDA1-F1
#
_cell.length_a   1.000
_cell.length_b   1.000
_cell.length_c   1.000
_cell.angle_alpha   90.00
_cell.angle_beta   90.00
_cell.angle_gamma   90.00
#
_symmetry.space_group_name_H-M   'P 1'
#
loop_
_entity.id
_entity.type
_entity.pdbx_description
1 polymer ?
#
loop_
_entity_poly.entity_id
_entity_poly.type
_entity_poly.pdbx_seq_one_letter_code
_entity_poly.pdbx_strand_id
1 'polypeptide(L)'
;MLLTILVFLVVLVIVGGWFLEGMLAIRAQTLRQEEGRLAESVAQGLAVLGAHKIQHDLLSDRPSDQGHLRRLLVRAMTSFTDVGECPLPLDGGPADLQPLAEAMLQPLRPDGVSGFRIAWSLARGDFSPFPAPALPQEKAGYIRLRITIPFRQRSEEFAFALAVKVTAAWVPLLSKYHLFVDDPQTDARGDDLSPCYRFNLVTTTPDGELAKTSRAVPLVLHNGGTFDQSRPTDLESFARDRVGLIHFGGAGPTVLNLARGDSRGTWGESFHFFETVNGKGQRDGLYTVKEFPYKNGVVGLLQWDRGIADDRQPGWQPDWSDFVASTPEGLLMRHNSVFRLFGTDKGRHTPTLVTGNVFRGTISAKACQSEPPGLLSAAFLYYPTCPEDFSHYLDFDANRAAREGIESVATFARVILGLQDDRTGLVTFRRQYASRSGQVAYNASIGFITTGNREPNPFGNFRADLKSRMTALPTPPPPELSEVPPPLRDLLPPGAAPAGIPRLAVLLGKEHLRVPGDRGFCSGRASWDIGLASAAARAGLSPRAPDLWKEALAQHGLFDPAAERLDPQGWVFLDGDCPHGLVIDKPLTLKGNGGIVLRKGNIVVGAAIDGGGATADDRPPAWTLHLVALEGDILVAELGGKRVDAVLAASGRVLFRKGRPTIRGAVLTGRFDIRNASEGADLFYNENLAVLPKSSGDADVDRIVGCSVDPNPVFLP
;
A
#
# COMPACT_ATOMS: atom_id res chain seq x y z
N MET A 1 -34.54 86.34 49.93
CA MET A 1 -34.65 84.91 50.31
C MET A 1 -35.39 84.08 49.26
N LEU A 2 -36.58 84.51 48.80
CA LEU A 2 -37.38 83.75 47.81
C LEU A 2 -36.71 83.58 46.43
N LEU A 3 -36.02 84.61 45.93
CA LEU A 3 -35.29 84.56 44.66
C LEU A 3 -34.12 83.56 44.69
N THR A 4 -33.41 83.50 45.82
CA THR A 4 -32.26 82.60 46.03
C THR A 4 -32.71 81.14 46.08
N ILE A 5 -33.87 80.87 46.70
CA ILE A 5 -34.49 79.55 46.73
C ILE A 5 -34.93 79.14 45.31
N LEU A 6 -35.52 80.05 44.54
CA LEU A 6 -35.96 79.77 43.17
C LEU A 6 -34.79 79.45 42.23
N VAL A 7 -33.70 80.23 42.30
CA VAL A 7 -32.48 79.97 41.52
C VAL A 7 -31.86 78.63 41.89
N PHE A 8 -31.79 78.31 43.19
CA PHE A 8 -31.28 77.01 43.65
C PHE A 8 -32.15 75.86 43.13
N LEU A 9 -33.48 76.02 43.11
CA LEU A 9 -34.43 75.02 42.63
C LEU A 9 -34.33 74.81 41.11
N VAL A 10 -34.13 75.88 40.33
CA VAL A 10 -33.89 75.80 38.88
C VAL A 10 -32.56 75.11 38.58
N VAL A 11 -31.50 75.45 39.30
CA VAL A 11 -30.19 74.78 39.15
C VAL A 11 -30.32 73.29 39.50
N LEU A 12 -31.07 72.93 40.54
CA LEU A 12 -31.29 71.55 40.95
C LEU A 12 -32.12 70.75 39.93
N VAL A 13 -33.08 71.39 39.26
CA VAL A 13 -33.83 70.79 38.14
C VAL A 13 -32.95 70.60 36.90
N ILE A 14 -32.09 71.56 36.57
CA ILE A 14 -31.17 71.45 35.43
C ILE A 14 -30.13 70.34 35.69
N VAL A 15 -29.51 70.34 36.87
CA VAL A 15 -28.55 69.29 37.28
C VAL A 15 -29.23 67.92 37.38
N GLY A 16 -30.46 67.87 37.91
CA GLY A 16 -31.26 66.65 37.96
C GLY A 16 -31.64 66.11 36.58
N GLY A 17 -31.98 66.99 35.63
CA GLY A 17 -32.26 66.64 34.23
C GLY A 17 -31.02 66.10 33.51
N TRP A 18 -29.88 66.76 33.68
CA TRP A 18 -28.60 66.31 33.12
C TRP A 18 -28.15 64.96 33.70
N PHE A 19 -28.38 64.75 35.01
CA PHE A 19 -28.08 63.48 35.68
C PHE A 19 -29.01 62.34 35.19
N LEU A 20 -30.30 62.63 34.97
CA LEU A 20 -31.25 61.69 34.38
C LEU A 20 -30.88 61.32 32.94
N GLU A 21 -30.51 62.29 32.10
CA GLU A 21 -30.02 62.05 30.74
C GLU A 21 -28.73 61.21 30.75
N GLY A 22 -27.78 61.52 31.65
CA GLY A 22 -26.56 60.75 31.84
C GLY A 22 -26.83 59.32 32.31
N MET A 23 -27.75 59.10 33.25
CA MET A 23 -28.13 57.76 33.70
C MET A 23 -28.87 56.97 32.62
N LEU A 24 -29.72 57.60 31.81
CA LEU A 24 -30.38 56.96 30.68
C LEU A 24 -29.38 56.58 29.59
N ALA A 25 -28.39 57.43 29.31
CA ALA A 25 -27.32 57.15 28.36
C ALA A 25 -26.43 55.99 28.84
N ILE A 26 -26.02 55.99 30.12
CA ILE A 26 -25.25 54.89 30.71
C ILE A 26 -26.08 53.61 30.68
N ARG A 27 -27.34 53.63 31.14
CA ARG A 27 -28.22 52.46 31.11
C ARG A 27 -28.43 51.92 29.69
N ALA A 28 -28.61 52.79 28.70
CA ALA A 28 -28.68 52.40 27.30
C ALA A 28 -27.36 51.80 26.79
N GLN A 29 -26.21 52.27 27.29
CA GLN A 29 -24.90 51.73 26.95
C GLN A 29 -24.64 50.38 27.63
N THR A 30 -25.04 50.20 28.89
CA THR A 30 -24.95 48.92 29.60
C THR A 30 -25.86 47.88 28.97
N LEU A 31 -27.11 48.24 28.65
CA LEU A 31 -28.05 47.38 27.94
C LEU A 31 -27.50 46.97 26.56
N ARG A 32 -26.86 47.89 25.82
CA ARG A 32 -26.19 47.54 24.55
C ARG A 32 -25.02 46.58 24.73
N GLN A 33 -24.25 46.71 25.82
CA GLN A 33 -23.15 45.79 26.11
C GLN A 33 -23.66 44.40 26.54
N GLU A 34 -24.76 44.33 27.26
CA GLU A 34 -25.42 43.08 27.63
C GLU A 34 -26.08 42.40 26.41
N GLU A 35 -26.80 43.16 25.58
CA GLU A 35 -27.40 42.69 24.31
C GLU A 35 -26.30 42.16 23.37
N GLY A 36 -25.18 42.89 23.20
CA GLY A 36 -24.06 42.44 22.37
C GLY A 36 -23.36 41.17 22.88
N ARG A 37 -23.21 41.00 24.21
CA ARG A 37 -22.64 39.78 24.80
C ARG A 37 -23.55 38.56 24.62
N LEU A 38 -24.87 38.75 24.74
CA LEU A 38 -25.84 37.70 24.48
C LEU A 38 -25.84 37.30 23.00
N ALA A 39 -25.84 38.29 22.09
CA ALA A 39 -25.75 38.05 20.66
C ALA A 39 -24.47 37.29 20.28
N GLU A 40 -23.33 37.66 20.86
CA GLU A 40 -22.05 36.97 20.65
C GLU A 40 -22.08 35.52 21.14
N SER A 41 -22.61 35.25 22.33
CA SER A 41 -22.71 33.89 22.88
C SER A 41 -23.62 32.99 22.02
N VAL A 42 -24.72 33.55 21.52
CA VAL A 42 -25.64 32.85 20.61
C VAL A 42 -24.98 32.61 19.26
N ALA A 43 -24.27 33.61 18.74
CA ALA A 43 -23.51 33.49 17.50
C ALA A 43 -22.43 32.41 17.62
N GLN A 44 -21.72 32.32 18.75
CA GLN A 44 -20.77 31.24 19.02
C GLN A 44 -21.44 29.87 18.97
N GLY A 45 -22.59 29.70 19.63
CA GLY A 45 -23.32 28.44 19.60
C GLY A 45 -23.87 28.09 18.20
N LEU A 46 -24.39 29.07 17.46
CA LEU A 46 -24.79 28.90 16.06
C LEU A 46 -23.59 28.58 15.16
N ALA A 47 -22.40 29.12 15.46
CA ALA A 47 -21.17 28.79 14.73
C ALA A 47 -20.77 27.33 14.95
N VAL A 48 -20.88 26.83 16.18
CA VAL A 48 -20.63 25.41 16.51
C VAL A 48 -21.64 24.51 15.79
N LEU A 49 -22.93 24.88 15.78
CA LEU A 49 -23.94 24.14 15.00
C LEU A 49 -23.64 24.17 13.49
N GLY A 50 -23.21 25.32 12.96
CA GLY A 50 -22.78 25.47 11.57
C GLY A 50 -21.55 24.61 11.24
N ALA A 51 -20.58 24.53 12.16
CA ALA A 51 -19.41 23.66 12.03
C ALA A 51 -19.81 22.19 11.95
N HIS A 52 -20.68 21.73 12.85
CA HIS A 52 -21.21 20.37 12.83
C HIS A 52 -22.03 20.08 11.56
N LYS A 53 -22.82 21.05 11.07
CA LYS A 53 -23.56 20.91 9.82
C LYS A 53 -22.63 20.75 8.62
N ILE A 54 -21.59 21.60 8.52
CA ILE A 54 -20.57 21.49 7.47
C ILE A 54 -19.87 20.14 7.55
N GLN A 55 -19.45 19.72 8.74
CA GLN A 55 -18.80 18.42 8.93
C GLN A 55 -19.73 17.29 8.47
N HIS A 56 -21.00 17.30 8.88
CA HIS A 56 -21.96 16.30 8.44
C HIS A 56 -22.16 16.30 6.92
N ASP A 57 -22.32 17.47 6.30
CA ASP A 57 -22.55 17.57 4.86
C ASP A 57 -21.32 17.12 4.05
N LEU A 58 -20.09 17.40 4.52
CA LEU A 58 -18.88 16.86 3.90
C LEU A 58 -18.81 15.32 3.92
N LEU A 59 -19.53 14.68 4.84
CA LEU A 59 -19.55 13.23 5.09
C LEU A 59 -20.84 12.55 4.64
N SER A 60 -21.82 13.31 4.17
CA SER A 60 -23.13 12.80 3.80
C SER A 60 -23.14 12.41 2.32
N ASP A 61 -23.76 11.28 1.99
CA ASP A 61 -24.08 10.91 0.61
C ASP A 61 -25.15 11.84 0.00
N ARG A 62 -25.87 12.58 0.86
CA ARG A 62 -26.91 13.55 0.51
C ARG A 62 -26.64 14.87 1.23
N PRO A 63 -25.59 15.62 0.83
CA PRO A 63 -25.26 16.90 1.44
C PRO A 63 -26.32 17.96 1.10
N SER A 64 -26.51 18.94 1.99
CA SER A 64 -27.48 20.03 1.78
C SER A 64 -27.19 20.88 0.53
N ASP A 65 -25.91 21.01 0.17
CA ASP A 65 -25.41 21.82 -0.94
C ASP A 65 -25.10 21.02 -2.21
N GLN A 66 -25.59 19.77 -2.31
CA GLN A 66 -25.27 18.84 -3.40
C GLN A 66 -23.75 18.59 -3.58
N GLY A 67 -22.96 18.75 -2.51
CA GLY A 67 -21.53 18.48 -2.48
C GLY A 67 -20.70 19.60 -3.11
N HIS A 68 -21.26 20.81 -3.19
CA HIS A 68 -20.58 21.97 -3.77
C HIS A 68 -19.30 22.32 -3.00
N LEU A 69 -19.39 22.44 -1.67
CA LEU A 69 -18.27 22.74 -0.79
C LEU A 69 -17.16 21.69 -0.91
N ARG A 70 -17.51 20.40 -0.86
CA ARG A 70 -16.53 19.31 -0.99
C ARG A 70 -15.78 19.38 -2.31
N ARG A 71 -16.49 19.55 -3.43
CA ARG A 71 -15.89 19.65 -4.78
C ARG A 71 -14.95 20.85 -4.94
N LEU A 72 -15.18 21.92 -4.18
CA LEU A 72 -14.27 23.08 -4.15
C LEU A 72 -13.02 22.79 -3.32
N LEU A 73 -13.19 22.19 -2.13
CA LEU A 73 -12.10 21.88 -1.20
C LEU A 73 -11.09 20.89 -1.78
N VAL A 74 -11.52 19.89 -2.53
CA VAL A 74 -10.62 18.85 -3.10
C VAL A 74 -9.77 19.35 -4.28
N ARG A 75 -10.04 20.54 -4.84
CA ARG A 75 -9.28 21.07 -5.98
C ARG A 75 -7.84 21.39 -5.60
N ALA A 76 -6.93 21.28 -6.56
CA ALA A 76 -5.56 21.75 -6.38
C ALA A 76 -5.51 23.27 -6.11
N MET A 77 -4.49 23.74 -5.38
CA MET A 77 -4.33 25.18 -5.07
C MET A 77 -4.17 26.07 -6.32
N THR A 78 -3.78 25.50 -7.46
CA THR A 78 -3.68 26.19 -8.75
C THR A 78 -5.05 26.49 -9.37
N SER A 79 -6.06 25.67 -9.07
CA SER A 79 -7.44 25.77 -9.56
C SER A 79 -8.45 26.13 -8.46
N PHE A 80 -7.98 26.46 -7.26
CA PHE A 80 -8.80 26.85 -6.12
C PHE A 80 -9.19 28.32 -6.24
N THR A 81 -10.49 28.61 -6.24
CA THR A 81 -11.06 29.94 -6.50
C THR A 81 -11.80 30.46 -5.28
N ASP A 82 -11.85 31.79 -5.14
CA ASP A 82 -12.67 32.45 -4.14
C ASP A 82 -14.15 32.17 -4.40
N VAL A 83 -14.91 31.98 -3.33
CA VAL A 83 -16.35 31.74 -3.35
C VAL A 83 -17.01 32.70 -2.38
N GLY A 84 -18.00 33.45 -2.89
CA GLY A 84 -18.81 34.36 -2.09
C GLY A 84 -19.68 33.65 -1.08
N GLU A 85 -20.56 34.40 -0.41
CA GLU A 85 -21.42 33.85 0.63
C GLU A 85 -22.45 32.87 0.09
N CYS A 86 -22.32 31.60 0.51
CA CYS A 86 -23.27 30.54 0.26
C CYS A 86 -24.09 30.30 1.53
N PRO A 87 -25.44 30.25 1.46
CA PRO A 87 -26.26 29.96 2.63
C PRO A 87 -25.99 28.55 3.16
N LEU A 88 -25.95 28.40 4.49
CA LEU A 88 -25.86 27.12 5.19
C LEU A 88 -27.20 26.84 5.90
N PRO A 89 -28.13 26.13 5.26
CA PRO A 89 -29.36 25.70 5.93
C PRO A 89 -29.03 24.70 7.04
N LEU A 90 -29.60 24.93 8.24
CA LEU A 90 -29.55 23.95 9.34
C LEU A 90 -30.68 22.92 9.25
N ASP A 91 -31.68 23.20 8.40
CA ASP A 91 -32.81 22.35 8.11
C ASP A 91 -32.52 21.35 6.97
N GLY A 92 -33.16 20.19 7.05
CA GLY A 92 -33.15 19.18 5.99
C GLY A 92 -32.02 18.14 6.05
N GLY A 93 -32.39 16.90 5.70
CA GLY A 93 -31.51 15.74 5.68
C GLY A 93 -31.44 14.98 7.02
N PRO A 94 -30.52 13.99 7.17
CA PRO A 94 -30.37 13.19 8.39
C PRO A 94 -29.81 13.95 9.61
N ALA A 95 -29.24 15.14 9.40
CA ALA A 95 -28.72 16.03 10.45
C ALA A 95 -29.50 17.35 10.45
N ASP A 96 -30.77 17.25 10.80
CA ASP A 96 -31.60 18.42 11.09
C ASP A 96 -31.19 19.00 12.45
N LEU A 97 -30.47 20.13 12.41
CA LEU A 97 -30.00 20.83 13.60
C LEU A 97 -30.89 22.05 13.94
N GLN A 98 -31.96 22.26 13.15
CA GLN A 98 -32.90 23.34 13.35
C GLN A 98 -33.56 23.31 14.74
N PRO A 99 -33.97 22.15 15.31
CA PRO A 99 -34.57 22.12 16.64
C PRO A 99 -33.62 22.60 17.75
N LEU A 100 -32.32 22.31 17.63
CA LEU A 100 -31.30 22.76 18.57
C LEU A 100 -31.09 24.28 18.45
N ALA A 101 -31.01 24.81 17.22
CA ALA A 101 -30.93 26.25 17.00
C ALA A 101 -32.17 26.99 17.54
N GLU A 102 -33.36 26.43 17.35
CA GLU A 102 -34.60 27.00 17.89
C GLU A 102 -34.64 26.99 19.42
N ALA A 103 -34.19 25.91 20.06
CA ALA A 103 -34.08 25.84 21.52
C ALA A 103 -33.10 26.89 22.08
N MET A 104 -32.01 27.19 21.34
CA MET A 104 -31.08 28.26 21.71
C MET A 104 -31.67 29.67 21.57
N LEU A 105 -32.55 29.88 20.59
CA LEU A 105 -33.14 31.19 20.29
C LEU A 105 -34.43 31.46 21.07
N GLN A 106 -35.13 30.42 21.51
CA GLN A 106 -36.40 30.52 22.23
C GLN A 106 -36.35 31.46 23.46
N PRO A 107 -35.31 31.43 24.31
CA PRO A 107 -35.18 32.34 25.44
C PRO A 107 -35.03 33.82 25.05
N LEU A 108 -34.60 34.11 23.82
CA LEU A 108 -34.23 35.45 23.33
C LEU A 108 -35.29 36.08 22.42
N ARG A 109 -36.35 35.34 22.08
CA ARG A 109 -37.50 35.88 21.36
C ARG A 109 -38.16 37.07 22.06
N PRO A 110 -38.33 37.08 23.40
CA PRO A 110 -38.86 38.24 24.13
C PRO A 110 -38.00 39.50 23.97
N ASP A 111 -36.68 39.34 23.79
CA ASP A 111 -35.73 40.44 23.65
C ASP A 111 -35.66 41.01 22.22
N GLY A 112 -36.38 40.39 21.27
CA GLY A 112 -36.54 40.86 19.90
C GLY A 112 -35.72 40.10 18.85
N VAL A 113 -35.19 38.92 19.18
CA VAL A 113 -34.56 38.03 18.19
C VAL A 113 -35.64 37.31 17.37
N SER A 114 -35.63 37.53 16.05
CA SER A 114 -36.65 36.98 15.14
C SER A 114 -36.18 35.77 14.32
N GLY A 115 -34.88 35.53 14.23
CA GLY A 115 -34.31 34.44 13.45
C GLY A 115 -32.78 34.51 13.39
N PHE A 116 -32.20 33.82 12.41
CA PHE A 116 -30.76 33.83 12.15
C PHE A 116 -30.49 33.47 10.68
N ARG A 117 -29.31 33.85 10.16
CA ARG A 117 -28.78 33.37 8.88
C ARG A 117 -27.33 32.95 9.06
N ILE A 118 -26.99 31.75 8.61
CA ILE A 118 -25.61 31.27 8.55
C ILE A 118 -25.22 31.19 7.07
N ALA A 119 -24.05 31.72 6.74
CA ALA A 119 -23.45 31.57 5.42
C ALA A 119 -21.98 31.15 5.55
N TRP A 120 -21.50 30.36 4.60
CA TRP A 120 -20.09 30.03 4.48
C TRP A 120 -19.48 30.72 3.24
N SER A 121 -18.19 31.02 3.29
CA SER A 121 -17.42 31.51 2.14
C SER A 121 -15.99 30.97 2.18
N LEU A 122 -15.34 30.98 1.02
CA LEU A 122 -13.96 30.53 0.86
C LEU A 122 -13.14 31.64 0.21
N ALA A 123 -12.00 31.99 0.79
CA ALA A 123 -11.00 32.81 0.13
C ALA A 123 -9.73 31.97 -0.06
N ARG A 124 -9.15 31.98 -1.26
CA ARG A 124 -7.89 31.30 -1.59
C ARG A 124 -6.76 31.72 -0.66
N GLY A 125 -6.75 32.99 -0.23
CA GLY A 125 -5.77 33.53 0.71
C GLY A 125 -5.82 32.89 2.11
N ASP A 126 -6.93 32.25 2.49
CA ASP A 126 -7.08 31.59 3.79
C ASP A 126 -6.54 30.15 3.79
N PHE A 127 -6.09 29.64 2.64
CA PHE A 127 -5.59 28.28 2.48
C PHE A 127 -4.10 28.29 2.13
N SER A 128 -3.36 27.40 2.77
CA SER A 128 -1.97 27.11 2.47
C SER A 128 -1.82 25.65 2.01
N PRO A 129 -1.06 25.39 0.93
CA PRO A 129 -0.75 24.02 0.54
C PRO A 129 0.18 23.38 1.57
N PHE A 130 0.08 22.07 1.74
CA PHE A 130 1.14 21.36 2.46
C PHE A 130 2.45 21.39 1.63
N PRO A 131 3.63 21.45 2.26
CA PRO A 131 4.93 21.49 1.57
C PRO A 131 5.32 20.28 0.69
N ALA A 132 4.37 19.43 0.26
CA ALA A 132 4.61 18.25 -0.55
C ALA A 132 4.14 18.47 -2.01
N PRO A 133 5.04 18.71 -2.97
CA PRO A 133 4.67 18.95 -4.37
C PRO A 133 4.04 17.73 -5.06
N ALA A 134 4.19 16.55 -4.45
CA ALA A 134 3.61 15.28 -4.87
C ALA A 134 2.07 15.26 -4.83
N LEU A 135 1.46 16.01 -3.90
CA LEU A 135 0.04 15.94 -3.57
C LEU A 135 -0.60 17.34 -3.64
N PRO A 136 -0.85 17.88 -4.85
CA PRO A 136 -1.27 19.28 -5.04
C PRO A 136 -2.65 19.62 -4.47
N GLN A 137 -3.46 18.62 -4.15
CA GLN A 137 -4.77 18.76 -3.52
C GLN A 137 -4.65 19.02 -2.01
N GLU A 138 -3.59 18.53 -1.35
CA GLU A 138 -3.43 18.66 0.08
C GLU A 138 -3.24 20.12 0.52
N LYS A 139 -4.10 20.57 1.43
CA LYS A 139 -4.10 21.95 1.93
C LYS A 139 -4.72 22.02 3.34
N ALA A 140 -4.41 23.10 4.04
CA ALA A 140 -5.07 23.47 5.29
C ALA A 140 -5.42 24.96 5.24
N GLY A 141 -6.53 25.32 5.87
CA GLY A 141 -7.01 26.70 5.87
C GLY A 141 -8.27 26.89 6.68
N TYR A 142 -9.03 27.92 6.34
CA TYR A 142 -10.24 28.30 7.06
C TYR A 142 -11.43 28.47 6.12
N ILE A 143 -12.58 27.93 6.53
CA ILE A 143 -13.88 28.31 5.98
C ILE A 143 -14.38 29.48 6.83
N ARG A 144 -14.78 30.58 6.19
CA ARG A 144 -15.38 31.71 6.90
C ARG A 144 -16.86 31.45 7.09
N LEU A 145 -17.31 31.46 8.33
CA LEU A 145 -18.72 31.43 8.70
C LEU A 145 -19.18 32.83 9.06
N ARG A 146 -20.26 33.30 8.42
CA ARG A 146 -20.91 34.57 8.75
C ARG A 146 -22.27 34.27 9.35
N ILE A 147 -22.53 34.82 10.52
CA ILE A 147 -23.77 34.63 11.27
C ILE A 147 -24.42 35.99 11.43
N THR A 148 -25.62 36.13 10.87
CA THR A 148 -26.42 37.34 10.99
C THR A 148 -27.59 37.07 11.91
N ILE A 149 -27.68 37.83 13.00
CA ILE A 149 -28.78 37.73 13.97
C ILE A 149 -29.56 39.05 13.97
N PRO A 150 -30.82 39.06 13.49
CA PRO A 150 -31.70 40.21 13.62
C PRO A 150 -32.17 40.41 15.06
N PHE A 151 -31.76 41.52 15.68
CA PHE A 151 -32.25 42.02 16.96
C PHE A 151 -33.12 43.27 16.74
N ARG A 152 -34.44 43.14 17.00
CA ARG A 152 -35.44 44.20 16.82
C ARG A 152 -35.42 44.78 15.39
N GLN A 153 -34.90 46.00 15.20
CA GLN A 153 -34.81 46.69 13.90
C GLN A 153 -33.39 46.68 13.29
N ARG A 154 -32.43 45.98 13.91
CA ARG A 154 -31.03 45.94 13.48
C ARG A 154 -30.58 44.49 13.29
N SER A 155 -29.59 44.28 12.42
CA SER A 155 -28.94 42.98 12.26
C SER A 155 -27.50 43.11 12.72
N GLU A 156 -27.10 42.24 13.64
CA GLU A 156 -25.70 42.10 14.04
C GLU A 156 -25.08 40.96 13.24
N GLU A 157 -23.83 41.18 12.81
CA GLU A 157 -23.07 40.21 12.03
C GLU A 157 -21.83 39.79 12.79
N PHE A 158 -21.64 38.48 12.88
CA PHE A 158 -20.50 37.85 13.54
C PHE A 158 -19.76 37.00 12.52
N ALA A 159 -18.44 37.11 12.50
CA ALA A 159 -17.59 36.32 11.63
C ALA A 159 -16.82 35.28 12.45
N PHE A 160 -16.75 34.06 11.94
CA PHE A 160 -16.00 32.97 12.52
C PHE A 160 -15.14 32.31 11.45
N ALA A 161 -14.01 31.76 11.87
CA ALA A 161 -13.14 30.92 11.05
C ALA A 161 -13.24 29.48 11.52
N LEU A 162 -13.59 28.59 10.60
CA LEU A 162 -13.66 27.16 10.82
C LEU A 162 -12.43 26.51 10.21
N ALA A 163 -11.55 25.94 11.02
CA ALA A 163 -10.33 25.30 10.51
C ALA A 163 -10.69 24.04 9.73
N VAL A 164 -10.17 23.93 8.51
CA VAL A 164 -10.42 22.81 7.60
C VAL A 164 -9.12 22.31 7.01
N LYS A 165 -9.06 20.99 6.85
CA LYS A 165 -7.94 20.30 6.26
C LYS A 165 -8.41 19.32 5.20
N VAL A 166 -7.64 19.29 4.11
CA VAL A 166 -7.84 18.40 2.98
C VAL A 166 -6.58 17.57 2.86
N THR A 167 -6.67 16.25 3.09
CA THR A 167 -5.53 15.34 3.07
C THR A 167 -5.83 14.11 2.21
N ALA A 168 -4.85 13.62 1.48
CA ALA A 168 -4.97 12.34 0.80
C ALA A 168 -4.89 11.21 1.85
N ALA A 169 -5.72 10.18 1.69
CA ALA A 169 -5.67 8.99 2.54
C ALA A 169 -4.43 8.11 2.27
N TRP A 170 -3.59 8.47 1.28
CA TRP A 170 -2.42 7.69 0.89
C TRP A 170 -1.18 7.97 1.73
N VAL A 171 -0.33 6.96 1.81
CA VAL A 171 1.06 7.13 2.22
C VAL A 171 1.88 7.39 0.96
N PRO A 172 2.52 8.57 0.80
CA PRO A 172 3.27 8.89 -0.41
C PRO A 172 4.33 7.82 -0.70
N LEU A 173 4.51 7.49 -1.98
CA LEU A 173 5.30 6.36 -2.49
C LEU A 173 4.75 4.98 -2.10
N LEU A 174 4.54 4.72 -0.81
CA LEU A 174 4.18 3.40 -0.29
C LEU A 174 2.83 2.88 -0.77
N SER A 175 1.85 3.76 -0.98
CA SER A 175 0.54 3.35 -1.53
C SER A 175 0.64 2.72 -2.93
N LYS A 176 1.71 2.98 -3.69
CA LYS A 176 1.98 2.36 -5.00
C LYS A 176 2.45 0.90 -4.88
N TYR A 177 2.92 0.47 -3.71
CA TYR A 177 3.41 -0.88 -3.49
C TYR A 177 2.31 -1.78 -2.93
N HIS A 178 2.13 -2.95 -3.54
CA HIS A 178 1.26 -4.00 -3.03
C HIS A 178 1.93 -4.77 -1.89
N LEU A 179 3.23 -5.05 -2.05
CA LEU A 179 4.09 -5.66 -1.06
C LEU A 179 5.38 -4.85 -0.93
N PHE A 180 5.73 -4.48 0.30
CA PHE A 180 6.99 -3.82 0.63
C PHE A 180 7.64 -4.52 1.81
N VAL A 181 8.84 -5.06 1.61
CA VAL A 181 9.65 -5.67 2.66
C VAL A 181 10.95 -4.86 2.75
N ASP A 182 11.13 -4.09 3.82
CA ASP A 182 12.29 -3.19 3.99
C ASP A 182 13.61 -3.97 4.03
N ASP A 183 13.64 -5.06 4.82
CA ASP A 183 14.77 -5.97 4.86
C ASP A 183 14.30 -7.43 4.80
N PRO A 184 14.39 -8.08 3.64
CA PRO A 184 14.06 -9.49 3.50
C PRO A 184 15.09 -10.40 4.18
N GLN A 185 16.33 -9.95 4.39
CA GLN A 185 17.46 -10.81 4.76
C GLN A 185 17.59 -11.01 6.27
N THR A 186 17.06 -10.09 7.08
CA THR A 186 17.10 -10.23 8.54
C THR A 186 15.89 -11.00 9.05
N ASP A 187 16.13 -12.15 9.68
CA ASP A 187 15.14 -12.74 10.58
C ASP A 187 15.15 -11.99 11.91
N ALA A 188 14.01 -11.98 12.62
CA ALA A 188 13.92 -11.38 13.94
C ALA A 188 14.86 -12.03 14.98
N ARG A 189 15.43 -13.21 14.67
CA ARG A 189 16.34 -13.97 15.55
C ARG A 189 17.76 -14.19 15.01
N GLY A 190 18.04 -13.88 13.74
CA GLY A 190 19.39 -13.97 13.17
C GLY A 190 19.92 -15.39 12.87
N ASP A 191 19.05 -16.41 12.82
CA ASP A 191 19.45 -17.83 12.77
C ASP A 191 19.46 -18.49 11.37
N ASP A 192 19.36 -17.74 10.27
CA ASP A 192 19.24 -18.34 8.93
C ASP A 192 20.58 -18.76 8.32
N LEU A 193 20.73 -20.06 8.03
CA LEU A 193 21.90 -20.69 7.38
C LEU A 193 22.15 -20.20 5.94
N SER A 194 21.20 -19.50 5.31
CA SER A 194 21.40 -18.78 4.05
C SER A 194 20.35 -17.66 3.87
N PRO A 195 20.67 -16.39 4.22
CA PRO A 195 19.73 -15.27 4.12
C PRO A 195 19.13 -15.07 2.73
N CYS A 196 19.86 -15.48 1.68
CA CYS A 196 19.42 -15.30 0.28
C CYS A 196 18.28 -16.25 -0.13
N TYR A 197 18.17 -17.44 0.47
CA TYR A 197 17.22 -18.49 0.08
C TYR A 197 16.15 -18.77 1.14
N ARG A 198 16.12 -17.99 2.23
CA ARG A 198 15.27 -18.26 3.40
C ARG A 198 13.79 -18.42 3.08
N PHE A 199 13.27 -17.76 2.05
CA PHE A 199 11.86 -17.85 1.68
C PHE A 199 11.49 -19.12 0.91
N ASN A 200 12.44 -20.00 0.62
CA ASN A 200 12.18 -21.25 -0.11
C ASN A 200 11.87 -22.38 0.87
N LEU A 201 10.59 -22.45 1.26
CA LEU A 201 10.09 -23.41 2.26
C LEU A 201 8.95 -24.29 1.75
N VAL A 202 8.34 -23.91 0.63
CA VAL A 202 7.15 -24.59 0.12
C VAL A 202 7.58 -25.79 -0.69
N THR A 203 6.87 -26.89 -0.52
CA THR A 203 7.04 -28.09 -1.32
C THR A 203 5.78 -28.30 -2.16
N THR A 204 5.91 -28.33 -3.48
CA THR A 204 4.81 -28.66 -4.40
C THR A 204 5.10 -29.95 -5.15
N THR A 205 4.05 -30.63 -5.62
CA THR A 205 4.15 -31.75 -6.55
C THR A 205 4.54 -31.26 -7.95
N PRO A 206 4.90 -32.15 -8.89
CA PRO A 206 5.27 -31.77 -10.26
C PRO A 206 4.15 -31.06 -11.03
N ASP A 207 2.90 -31.38 -10.70
CA ASP A 207 1.71 -30.74 -11.27
C ASP A 207 1.51 -29.32 -10.73
N GLY A 208 2.21 -28.94 -9.65
CA GLY A 208 2.05 -27.64 -8.99
C GLY A 208 0.99 -27.64 -7.89
N GLU A 209 0.64 -28.79 -7.33
CA GLU A 209 -0.19 -28.87 -6.11
C GLU A 209 0.66 -28.85 -4.85
N LEU A 210 0.10 -28.42 -3.71
CA LEU A 210 0.86 -28.39 -2.46
C LEU A 210 1.13 -29.82 -1.98
N ALA A 211 2.39 -30.16 -1.72
CA ALA A 211 2.74 -31.47 -1.18
C ALA A 211 2.30 -31.57 0.29
N LYS A 212 1.89 -32.77 0.72
CA LYS A 212 1.51 -33.03 2.12
C LYS A 212 2.64 -32.78 3.13
N THR A 213 3.88 -32.84 2.65
CA THR A 213 5.11 -32.59 3.42
C THR A 213 5.49 -31.11 3.51
N SER A 214 4.79 -30.23 2.79
CA SER A 214 5.07 -28.80 2.79
C SER A 214 4.88 -28.21 4.20
N ARG A 215 5.86 -27.42 4.64
CA ARG A 215 5.82 -26.71 5.94
C ARG A 215 5.21 -25.32 5.84
N ALA A 216 4.95 -24.87 4.62
CA ALA A 216 4.47 -23.54 4.29
C ALA A 216 3.39 -23.60 3.21
N VAL A 217 2.54 -22.59 3.18
CA VAL A 217 1.51 -22.35 2.17
C VAL A 217 1.88 -21.05 1.44
N PRO A 218 1.84 -21.01 0.09
CA PRO A 218 2.19 -19.80 -0.64
C PRO A 218 1.30 -18.59 -0.32
N LEU A 219 1.92 -17.42 -0.33
CA LEU A 219 1.27 -16.11 -0.40
C LEU A 219 1.12 -15.74 -1.87
N VAL A 220 -0.10 -15.49 -2.31
CA VAL A 220 -0.41 -15.17 -3.72
C VAL A 220 -0.75 -13.70 -3.84
N LEU A 221 -0.09 -13.03 -4.79
CA LEU A 221 -0.31 -11.62 -5.07
C LEU A 221 -1.09 -11.46 -6.37
N HIS A 222 -2.20 -10.74 -6.28
CA HIS A 222 -2.99 -10.23 -7.39
C HIS A 222 -2.78 -8.72 -7.47
N ASN A 223 -1.83 -8.28 -8.30
CA ASN A 223 -1.33 -6.89 -8.27
C ASN A 223 -2.24 -5.86 -8.95
N GLY A 224 -3.48 -6.22 -9.29
CA GLY A 224 -4.38 -5.41 -10.09
C GLY A 224 -4.04 -5.41 -11.59
N GLY A 225 -4.83 -4.68 -12.38
CA GLY A 225 -4.65 -4.44 -13.80
C GLY A 225 -5.01 -5.62 -14.69
N THR A 226 -6.23 -5.64 -15.27
CA THR A 226 -6.42 -5.81 -16.72
C THR A 226 -5.22 -5.73 -17.69
N PHE A 227 -4.37 -6.73 -17.92
CA PHE A 227 -3.53 -6.69 -19.14
C PHE A 227 -4.39 -6.97 -20.39
N ASP A 228 -5.39 -6.12 -20.62
CA ASP A 228 -6.13 -6.09 -21.88
C ASP A 228 -5.30 -5.28 -22.88
N GLN A 229 -4.54 -6.03 -23.67
CA GLN A 229 -4.08 -5.72 -25.02
C GLN A 229 -2.90 -4.75 -25.21
N SER A 230 -2.59 -3.84 -24.28
CA SER A 230 -1.33 -3.06 -24.32
C SER A 230 -0.46 -3.32 -23.09
N ARG A 231 0.40 -4.33 -23.18
CA ARG A 231 1.31 -4.72 -22.09
C ARG A 231 2.39 -3.64 -21.90
N PRO A 232 2.66 -3.18 -20.67
CA PRO A 232 3.75 -2.26 -20.36
C PRO A 232 5.06 -2.79 -20.91
N THR A 233 5.70 -2.01 -21.77
CA THR A 233 7.02 -2.35 -22.35
C THR A 233 8.14 -1.45 -21.81
N ASP A 234 7.80 -0.56 -20.87
CA ASP A 234 8.73 0.38 -20.23
C ASP A 234 8.38 0.63 -18.75
N LEU A 235 9.32 1.26 -18.02
CA LEU A 235 9.18 1.56 -16.59
C LEU A 235 8.13 2.62 -16.28
N GLU A 236 7.86 3.52 -17.22
CA GLU A 236 6.93 4.62 -17.00
C GLU A 236 5.49 4.12 -16.96
N SER A 237 5.13 3.17 -17.83
CA SER A 237 3.86 2.45 -17.77
C SER A 237 3.64 1.78 -16.41
N PHE A 238 4.60 1.00 -15.90
CA PHE A 238 4.46 0.37 -14.57
C PHE A 238 4.27 1.38 -13.44
N ALA A 239 4.93 2.54 -13.52
CA ALA A 239 4.77 3.58 -12.52
C ALA A 239 3.40 4.28 -12.58
N ARG A 240 2.83 4.47 -13.77
CA ARG A 240 1.58 5.23 -13.98
C ARG A 240 0.31 4.36 -13.99
N ASP A 241 0.41 3.13 -14.45
CA ASP A 241 -0.72 2.22 -14.61
C ASP A 241 -1.30 1.79 -13.26
N ARG A 242 -2.55 1.30 -13.27
CA ARG A 242 -3.27 0.82 -12.08
C ARG A 242 -2.80 -0.57 -11.61
N VAL A 243 -1.50 -0.71 -11.43
CA VAL A 243 -0.82 -1.92 -10.95
C VAL A 243 -0.01 -1.59 -9.70
N GLY A 244 -0.07 -2.47 -8.70
CA GLY A 244 0.71 -2.39 -7.48
C GLY A 244 2.12 -2.95 -7.68
N LEU A 245 3.13 -2.22 -7.24
CA LEU A 245 4.54 -2.61 -7.35
C LEU A 245 4.98 -3.50 -6.18
N ILE A 246 6.13 -4.15 -6.32
CA ILE A 246 6.70 -5.00 -5.27
C ILE A 246 8.09 -4.51 -4.91
N HIS A 247 8.40 -4.48 -3.61
CA HIS A 247 9.72 -4.10 -3.10
C HIS A 247 10.25 -5.11 -2.10
N PHE A 248 11.50 -5.53 -2.32
CA PHE A 248 12.32 -6.26 -1.37
C PHE A 248 13.63 -5.50 -1.22
N GLY A 249 13.83 -4.84 -0.09
CA GLY A 249 15.03 -4.06 0.18
C GLY A 249 16.22 -4.95 0.58
N GLY A 250 17.01 -4.46 1.53
CA GLY A 250 18.26 -5.12 1.93
C GLY A 250 19.41 -4.93 0.93
N ALA A 251 20.61 -5.31 1.36
CA ALA A 251 21.84 -5.10 0.58
C ALA A 251 22.18 -6.28 -0.34
N GLY A 252 21.88 -7.52 0.08
CA GLY A 252 22.19 -8.71 -0.71
C GLY A 252 21.02 -9.21 -1.57
N PRO A 253 21.23 -10.29 -2.33
CA PRO A 253 20.19 -10.87 -3.16
C PRO A 253 19.15 -11.64 -2.34
N THR A 254 17.93 -11.68 -2.86
CA THR A 254 16.85 -12.57 -2.43
C THR A 254 16.48 -13.48 -3.59
N VAL A 255 16.66 -14.79 -3.43
CA VAL A 255 16.37 -15.79 -4.45
C VAL A 255 15.06 -16.50 -4.12
N LEU A 256 14.05 -16.29 -4.96
CA LEU A 256 12.73 -16.89 -4.86
C LEU A 256 12.62 -18.01 -5.88
N ASN A 257 12.69 -19.25 -5.40
CA ASN A 257 12.59 -20.43 -6.23
C ASN A 257 11.18 -20.57 -6.80
N LEU A 258 11.05 -20.67 -8.12
CA LEU A 258 9.74 -20.79 -8.77
C LEU A 258 9.18 -22.20 -8.63
N ALA A 259 7.88 -22.32 -8.46
CA ALA A 259 7.21 -23.61 -8.48
C ALA A 259 7.07 -24.14 -9.91
N ARG A 260 7.31 -25.43 -10.08
CA ARG A 260 6.87 -26.12 -11.29
C ARG A 260 5.34 -26.16 -11.30
N GLY A 261 4.75 -26.06 -12.49
CA GLY A 261 3.33 -26.31 -12.67
C GLY A 261 3.04 -27.13 -13.92
N ASP A 262 1.81 -27.63 -13.95
CA ASP A 262 1.10 -27.99 -15.16
C ASP A 262 -0.29 -27.33 -15.12
N SER A 263 -1.09 -27.50 -16.18
CA SER A 263 -2.45 -26.94 -16.25
C SER A 263 -3.43 -27.43 -15.15
N ARG A 264 -3.00 -28.34 -14.26
CA ARG A 264 -3.86 -29.01 -13.28
C ARG A 264 -3.58 -28.55 -11.85
N GLY A 265 -2.38 -28.06 -11.53
CA GLY A 265 -2.03 -27.62 -10.18
C GLY A 265 -2.39 -26.18 -9.83
N THR A 266 -2.68 -25.92 -8.55
CA THR A 266 -3.13 -24.62 -8.05
C THR A 266 -2.00 -23.60 -7.85
N TRP A 267 -0.78 -24.07 -7.60
CA TRP A 267 0.35 -23.26 -7.12
C TRP A 267 1.53 -23.19 -8.09
N GLY A 268 1.35 -23.70 -9.30
CA GLY A 268 2.35 -23.65 -10.37
C GLY A 268 2.62 -22.23 -10.87
N GLU A 269 3.84 -22.02 -11.37
CA GLU A 269 4.34 -20.76 -11.94
C GLU A 269 4.91 -21.00 -13.35
N SER A 270 4.26 -21.84 -14.16
CA SER A 270 4.74 -22.23 -15.50
C SER A 270 4.79 -21.05 -16.47
N PHE A 271 3.96 -20.02 -16.24
CA PHE A 271 3.98 -18.74 -16.98
C PHE A 271 5.32 -17.97 -16.88
N HIS A 272 6.28 -18.43 -16.09
CA HIS A 272 7.63 -17.85 -16.01
C HIS A 272 8.62 -18.44 -17.02
N PHE A 273 8.28 -19.53 -17.71
CA PHE A 273 9.21 -20.32 -18.52
C PHE A 273 8.81 -20.35 -19.99
N PHE A 274 9.77 -20.63 -20.87
CA PHE A 274 9.45 -20.93 -22.27
C PHE A 274 8.68 -22.25 -22.38
N GLU A 275 7.61 -22.26 -23.17
CA GLU A 275 6.83 -23.45 -23.46
C GLU A 275 6.61 -23.60 -24.97
N THR A 276 6.94 -24.79 -25.49
CA THR A 276 6.68 -25.20 -26.87
C THR A 276 5.89 -26.48 -26.89
N VAL A 277 5.04 -26.62 -27.89
CA VAL A 277 4.37 -27.89 -28.18
C VAL A 277 5.31 -28.69 -29.08
N ASN A 278 5.76 -29.85 -28.60
CA ASN A 278 6.61 -30.74 -29.37
C ASN A 278 5.80 -31.53 -30.42
N GLY A 279 6.50 -32.31 -31.26
CA GLY A 279 5.89 -33.12 -32.32
C GLY A 279 4.89 -34.18 -31.83
N LYS A 280 4.76 -34.39 -30.51
CA LYS A 280 3.77 -35.27 -29.87
C LYS A 280 2.61 -34.50 -29.22
N GLY A 281 2.54 -33.18 -29.42
CA GLY A 281 1.51 -32.34 -28.80
C GLY A 281 1.78 -32.01 -27.32
N GLN A 282 2.94 -32.37 -26.78
CA GLN A 282 3.27 -32.15 -25.37
C GLN A 282 4.03 -30.83 -25.19
N ARG A 283 3.77 -30.13 -24.09
CA ARG A 283 4.51 -28.91 -23.75
C ARG A 283 5.82 -29.24 -23.07
N ASP A 284 6.92 -29.27 -23.82
CA ASP A 284 8.24 -29.56 -23.26
C ASP A 284 9.05 -28.29 -22.99
N GLY A 285 9.04 -27.25 -23.82
CA GLY A 285 9.77 -26.00 -23.53
C GLY A 285 11.30 -26.15 -23.63
N LEU A 286 11.77 -27.16 -24.35
CA LEU A 286 13.18 -27.36 -24.70
C LEU A 286 13.54 -26.44 -25.87
N TYR A 287 14.69 -25.76 -25.80
CA TYR A 287 15.15 -24.88 -26.89
C TYR A 287 16.65 -25.00 -27.15
N THR A 288 17.05 -24.78 -28.40
CA THR A 288 18.45 -24.73 -28.81
C THR A 288 19.08 -23.40 -28.40
N VAL A 289 20.18 -23.47 -27.65
CA VAL A 289 20.96 -22.30 -27.22
C VAL A 289 22.09 -22.01 -28.19
N LYS A 290 22.76 -23.06 -28.68
CA LYS A 290 23.92 -22.95 -29.55
C LYS A 290 24.07 -24.21 -30.39
N GLU A 291 24.59 -24.05 -31.60
CA GLU A 291 24.88 -25.16 -32.50
C GLU A 291 26.38 -25.25 -32.77
N PHE A 292 26.85 -26.48 -32.97
CA PHE A 292 28.24 -26.78 -33.25
C PHE A 292 28.33 -27.69 -34.47
N PRO A 293 29.16 -27.37 -35.47
CA PRO A 293 29.37 -28.25 -36.61
C PRO A 293 30.08 -29.53 -36.16
N TYR A 294 29.60 -30.69 -36.59
CA TYR A 294 30.22 -31.98 -36.30
C TYR A 294 29.99 -32.97 -37.43
N LYS A 295 31.09 -33.46 -38.05
CA LYS A 295 31.04 -34.30 -39.25
C LYS A 295 30.14 -33.65 -40.33
N ASN A 296 29.17 -34.39 -40.86
CA ASN A 296 28.23 -33.94 -41.90
C ASN A 296 26.91 -33.38 -41.32
N GLY A 297 26.91 -32.95 -40.05
CA GLY A 297 25.72 -32.44 -39.37
C GLY A 297 26.07 -31.39 -38.32
N VAL A 298 25.10 -31.11 -37.45
CA VAL A 298 25.24 -30.19 -36.32
C VAL A 298 24.89 -30.88 -35.02
N VAL A 299 25.54 -30.46 -33.94
CA VAL A 299 25.16 -30.82 -32.57
C VAL A 299 24.70 -29.57 -31.86
N GLY A 300 23.44 -29.57 -31.45
CA GLY A 300 22.82 -28.51 -30.67
C GLY A 300 23.08 -28.71 -29.17
N LEU A 301 23.46 -27.63 -28.51
CA LEU A 301 23.32 -27.47 -27.07
C LEU A 301 21.89 -27.00 -26.79
N LEU A 302 21.14 -27.83 -26.08
CA LEU A 302 19.77 -27.58 -25.69
C LEU A 302 19.72 -27.13 -24.23
N GLN A 303 18.77 -26.26 -23.91
CA GLN A 303 18.48 -25.85 -22.55
C GLN A 303 17.00 -26.05 -22.24
N TRP A 304 16.75 -26.49 -21.01
CA TRP A 304 15.44 -26.77 -20.48
C TRP A 304 15.30 -26.17 -19.08
N ASP A 305 14.54 -25.08 -18.99
CA ASP A 305 14.32 -24.37 -17.73
C ASP A 305 12.97 -24.77 -17.11
N ARG A 306 12.98 -25.19 -15.85
CA ARG A 306 11.77 -25.56 -15.10
C ARG A 306 11.80 -25.03 -13.66
N GLY A 307 10.61 -24.91 -13.09
CA GLY A 307 10.44 -24.67 -11.65
C GLY A 307 10.77 -25.89 -10.81
N ILE A 308 10.77 -25.70 -9.49
CA ILE A 308 11.13 -26.70 -8.48
C ILE A 308 9.86 -27.37 -7.95
N ALA A 309 9.92 -28.70 -7.81
CA ALA A 309 8.88 -29.54 -7.22
C ALA A 309 9.53 -30.75 -6.52
N ASP A 310 8.76 -31.41 -5.65
CA ASP A 310 9.06 -32.72 -5.05
C ASP A 310 8.37 -33.81 -5.89
N ASP A 311 9.18 -34.53 -6.66
CA ASP A 311 8.79 -35.53 -7.65
C ASP A 311 9.06 -36.96 -7.18
N ARG A 312 9.26 -37.18 -5.87
CA ARG A 312 9.53 -38.50 -5.25
C ARG A 312 8.34 -39.47 -5.24
N GLN A 313 7.44 -39.38 -6.22
CA GLN A 313 6.32 -40.30 -6.37
C GLN A 313 6.73 -41.59 -7.11
N PRO A 314 6.23 -42.77 -6.69
CA PRO A 314 6.52 -44.03 -7.38
C PRO A 314 6.05 -44.00 -8.84
N GLY A 315 6.94 -44.35 -9.78
CA GLY A 315 6.62 -44.50 -11.21
C GLY A 315 7.04 -43.32 -12.11
N TRP A 316 7.63 -42.27 -11.55
CA TRP A 316 8.25 -41.18 -12.31
C TRP A 316 9.78 -41.43 -12.43
N GLN A 317 10.35 -41.21 -13.63
CA GLN A 317 11.80 -41.06 -13.90
C GLN A 317 11.97 -39.79 -14.75
N PRO A 318 13.10 -39.06 -14.74
CA PRO A 318 14.11 -38.83 -13.68
C PRO A 318 13.66 -37.76 -12.67
N ASP A 319 14.29 -37.72 -11.49
CA ASP A 319 14.10 -36.69 -10.47
C ASP A 319 14.75 -35.38 -10.98
N TRP A 320 13.96 -34.34 -11.21
CA TRP A 320 14.45 -33.05 -11.71
C TRP A 320 15.48 -32.42 -10.78
N SER A 321 15.43 -32.77 -9.50
CA SER A 321 16.44 -32.35 -8.55
C SER A 321 17.80 -33.01 -8.82
N ASP A 322 17.88 -34.14 -9.53
CA ASP A 322 19.14 -34.79 -9.91
C ASP A 322 20.03 -33.89 -10.76
N PHE A 323 19.44 -33.05 -11.62
CA PHE A 323 20.21 -32.10 -12.46
C PHE A 323 20.99 -31.07 -11.65
N VAL A 324 20.54 -30.80 -10.42
CA VAL A 324 21.14 -29.82 -9.53
C VAL A 324 21.67 -30.42 -8.23
N ALA A 325 21.41 -31.69 -7.94
CA ALA A 325 21.77 -32.35 -6.69
C ALA A 325 23.28 -32.32 -6.43
N SER A 326 24.10 -32.43 -7.48
CA SER A 326 25.55 -32.38 -7.42
C SER A 326 26.13 -30.96 -7.49
N THR A 327 25.29 -29.93 -7.65
CA THR A 327 25.72 -28.52 -7.67
C THR A 327 25.88 -27.97 -6.25
N PRO A 328 26.69 -26.91 -6.05
CA PRO A 328 26.80 -26.25 -4.74
C PRO A 328 25.46 -25.80 -4.17
N GLU A 329 24.50 -25.42 -5.02
CA GLU A 329 23.17 -24.95 -4.64
C GLU A 329 22.13 -26.07 -4.54
N GLY A 330 22.48 -27.34 -4.78
CA GLY A 330 21.52 -28.44 -4.90
C GLY A 330 20.57 -28.62 -3.70
N LEU A 331 21.07 -28.38 -2.48
CA LEU A 331 20.24 -28.43 -1.26
C LEU A 331 19.25 -27.26 -1.17
N LEU A 332 19.60 -26.12 -1.76
CA LEU A 332 18.79 -24.90 -1.78
C LEU A 332 17.69 -24.93 -2.86
N MET A 333 17.79 -25.84 -3.82
CA MET A 333 16.88 -26.00 -4.97
C MET A 333 15.82 -27.09 -4.74
N ARG A 334 15.51 -27.42 -3.49
CA ARG A 334 14.53 -28.46 -3.10
C ARG A 334 13.15 -27.93 -2.75
N HIS A 335 13.08 -26.65 -2.44
CA HIS A 335 11.85 -25.98 -2.04
C HIS A 335 11.61 -24.80 -2.96
N ASN A 336 10.35 -24.50 -3.24
CA ASN A 336 9.96 -23.27 -3.90
C ASN A 336 9.59 -22.19 -2.89
N SER A 337 9.48 -20.96 -3.38
CA SER A 337 9.27 -19.78 -2.58
C SER A 337 7.89 -19.78 -1.94
N VAL A 338 7.79 -19.19 -0.74
CA VAL A 338 6.51 -18.82 -0.12
C VAL A 338 5.82 -17.68 -0.87
N PHE A 339 6.51 -16.93 -1.72
CA PHE A 339 5.94 -15.82 -2.47
C PHE A 339 5.64 -16.21 -3.93
N ARG A 340 4.38 -16.04 -4.33
CA ARG A 340 3.91 -16.12 -5.73
C ARG A 340 3.59 -14.70 -6.20
N LEU A 341 4.62 -13.97 -6.60
CA LEU A 341 4.54 -12.51 -6.77
C LEU A 341 3.64 -12.08 -7.94
N PHE A 342 3.48 -12.91 -8.98
CA PHE A 342 2.69 -12.59 -10.17
C PHE A 342 1.40 -13.43 -10.32
N GLY A 343 1.04 -14.20 -9.29
CA GLY A 343 -0.09 -15.13 -9.30
C GLY A 343 0.33 -16.58 -9.51
N THR A 344 -0.62 -17.42 -9.94
CA THR A 344 -0.43 -18.86 -10.19
C THR A 344 -1.05 -19.28 -11.53
N ASP A 345 -0.73 -20.49 -12.01
CA ASP A 345 -1.21 -21.04 -13.29
C ASP A 345 -2.75 -21.18 -13.38
N LYS A 346 -3.47 -21.38 -12.27
CA LYS A 346 -4.96 -21.42 -12.23
C LYS A 346 -5.60 -20.04 -12.16
N GLY A 347 -4.81 -19.02 -11.84
CA GLY A 347 -5.28 -17.67 -11.61
C GLY A 347 -5.00 -16.75 -12.78
N ARG A 348 -5.39 -15.49 -12.59
CA ARG A 348 -5.04 -14.41 -13.50
C ARG A 348 -3.60 -13.97 -13.25
N HIS A 349 -2.75 -14.02 -14.29
CA HIS A 349 -1.38 -13.53 -14.18
C HIS A 349 -1.38 -12.00 -14.08
N THR A 350 -0.69 -11.47 -13.07
CA THR A 350 -0.60 -10.02 -12.80
C THR A 350 0.88 -9.59 -12.74
N PRO A 351 1.62 -9.63 -13.87
CA PRO A 351 3.01 -9.17 -13.89
C PRO A 351 3.11 -7.72 -13.42
N THR A 352 4.10 -7.44 -12.59
CA THR A 352 4.37 -6.09 -12.07
C THR A 352 5.88 -5.86 -11.97
N LEU A 353 6.30 -4.62 -11.76
CA LEU A 353 7.70 -4.31 -11.51
C LEU A 353 8.08 -4.72 -10.07
N VAL A 354 9.08 -5.60 -9.97
CA VAL A 354 9.74 -5.96 -8.72
C VAL A 354 11.00 -5.11 -8.58
N THR A 355 11.09 -4.36 -7.48
CA THR A 355 12.23 -3.51 -7.12
C THR A 355 13.04 -4.14 -6.00
N GLY A 356 14.36 -3.92 -6.05
CA GLY A 356 15.35 -4.55 -5.19
C GLY A 356 16.03 -5.77 -5.84
N ASN A 357 16.99 -6.35 -5.11
CA ASN A 357 17.84 -7.43 -5.58
C ASN A 357 17.12 -8.79 -5.54
N VAL A 358 16.01 -8.92 -6.29
CA VAL A 358 15.17 -10.12 -6.30
C VAL A 358 15.40 -10.95 -7.56
N PHE A 359 15.73 -12.22 -7.35
CA PHE A 359 16.03 -13.18 -8.40
C PHE A 359 15.07 -14.36 -8.31
N ARG A 360 14.73 -14.92 -9.48
CA ARG A 360 13.98 -16.17 -9.57
C ARG A 360 14.96 -17.34 -9.65
N GLY A 361 14.77 -18.35 -8.81
CA GLY A 361 15.54 -19.59 -8.84
C GLY A 361 14.86 -20.65 -9.69
N THR A 362 15.61 -21.28 -10.58
CA THR A 362 15.10 -22.28 -11.55
C THR A 362 16.05 -23.45 -11.69
N ILE A 363 15.55 -24.61 -12.09
CA ILE A 363 16.40 -25.73 -12.53
C ILE A 363 16.63 -25.56 -14.04
N SER A 364 17.89 -25.47 -14.45
CA SER A 364 18.29 -25.35 -15.85
C SER A 364 19.02 -26.61 -16.28
N ALA A 365 18.29 -27.56 -16.84
CA ALA A 365 18.86 -28.78 -17.42
C ALA A 365 19.41 -28.48 -18.81
N LYS A 366 20.60 -29.00 -19.11
CA LYS A 366 21.25 -28.85 -20.41
C LYS A 366 21.47 -30.21 -21.04
N ALA A 367 21.30 -30.28 -22.34
CA ALA A 367 21.49 -31.50 -23.11
C ALA A 367 22.23 -31.21 -24.40
N CYS A 368 22.79 -32.25 -25.01
CA CYS A 368 23.27 -32.23 -26.37
C CYS A 368 22.41 -33.15 -27.23
N GLN A 369 22.16 -32.75 -28.48
CA GLN A 369 21.47 -33.57 -29.47
C GLN A 369 22.01 -33.26 -30.86
N SER A 370 21.99 -34.24 -31.76
CA SER A 370 22.46 -34.07 -33.14
C SER A 370 21.35 -33.98 -34.17
N GLU A 371 21.67 -33.31 -35.27
CA GLU A 371 20.93 -33.29 -36.52
C GLU A 371 21.88 -33.64 -37.70
N PRO A 372 21.58 -34.65 -38.53
CA PRO A 372 20.43 -35.55 -38.45
C PRO A 372 20.48 -36.48 -37.21
N PRO A 373 19.31 -36.97 -36.72
CA PRO A 373 19.27 -37.88 -35.59
C PRO A 373 20.16 -39.12 -35.79
N GLY A 374 20.91 -39.50 -34.76
CA GLY A 374 21.78 -40.69 -34.76
C GLY A 374 23.27 -40.41 -34.97
N LEU A 375 23.66 -39.16 -35.29
CA LEU A 375 25.06 -38.74 -35.38
C LEU A 375 25.74 -38.69 -33.99
N LEU A 376 24.96 -38.30 -32.97
CA LEU A 376 25.25 -38.31 -31.54
C LEU A 376 23.94 -38.57 -30.80
N SER A 377 23.92 -39.53 -29.86
CA SER A 377 22.73 -39.79 -29.04
C SER A 377 22.45 -38.61 -28.12
N ALA A 378 21.17 -38.32 -27.89
CA ALA A 378 20.80 -37.23 -26.99
C ALA A 378 21.22 -37.58 -25.55
N ALA A 379 21.89 -36.65 -24.87
CA ALA A 379 22.36 -36.86 -23.52
C ALA A 379 22.29 -35.58 -22.69
N PHE A 380 21.86 -35.70 -21.43
CA PHE A 380 21.93 -34.62 -20.46
C PHE A 380 23.36 -34.41 -19.97
N LEU A 381 23.70 -33.15 -19.75
CA LEU A 381 25.02 -32.71 -19.32
C LEU A 381 24.94 -32.41 -17.82
N TYR A 382 25.22 -33.38 -16.97
CA TYR A 382 25.18 -33.21 -15.51
C TYR A 382 26.38 -32.41 -14.98
N TYR A 383 26.28 -31.91 -13.75
CA TYR A 383 27.34 -31.14 -13.10
C TYR A 383 28.40 -32.07 -12.46
N PRO A 384 29.65 -32.09 -12.96
CA PRO A 384 30.73 -32.87 -12.34
C PRO A 384 31.22 -32.20 -11.05
N THR A 385 31.39 -32.94 -9.94
CA THR A 385 31.69 -32.35 -8.61
C THR A 385 33.16 -32.16 -8.31
N CYS A 386 34.03 -32.94 -8.95
CA CYS A 386 35.47 -32.83 -8.83
C CYS A 386 36.19 -33.06 -10.17
N PRO A 387 37.52 -32.81 -10.25
CA PRO A 387 38.32 -33.16 -11.42
C PRO A 387 38.21 -34.62 -11.82
N GLU A 388 38.17 -35.55 -10.87
CA GLU A 388 38.11 -36.99 -11.14
C GLU A 388 36.79 -37.38 -11.83
N ASP A 389 35.66 -36.81 -11.38
CA ASP A 389 34.36 -36.95 -12.05
C ASP A 389 34.43 -36.42 -13.49
N PHE A 390 35.14 -35.31 -13.71
CA PHE A 390 35.24 -34.71 -15.03
C PHE A 390 36.13 -35.51 -15.97
N SER A 391 37.26 -36.02 -15.48
CA SER A 391 38.11 -36.97 -16.20
C SER A 391 37.31 -38.20 -16.62
N HIS A 392 36.46 -38.69 -15.73
CA HIS A 392 35.53 -39.78 -16.01
C HIS A 392 34.52 -39.43 -17.12
N TYR A 393 33.95 -38.21 -17.08
CA TYR A 393 33.02 -37.72 -18.13
C TYR A 393 33.70 -37.56 -19.49
N LEU A 394 35.03 -37.36 -19.53
CA LEU A 394 35.83 -37.22 -20.74
C LEU A 394 36.50 -38.53 -21.18
N ASP A 395 36.29 -39.62 -20.44
CA ASP A 395 36.86 -40.93 -20.73
C ASP A 395 36.25 -41.51 -22.02
N PHE A 396 37.12 -41.99 -22.90
CA PHE A 396 36.78 -42.50 -24.22
C PHE A 396 37.02 -44.02 -24.34
N ASP A 397 37.23 -44.72 -23.21
CA ASP A 397 37.15 -46.18 -23.23
C ASP A 397 35.75 -46.60 -23.70
N ALA A 398 35.65 -46.99 -24.97
CA ALA A 398 34.41 -47.33 -25.65
C ALA A 398 33.60 -48.40 -24.90
N ASN A 399 34.26 -49.32 -24.19
CA ASN A 399 33.56 -50.35 -23.41
C ASN A 399 32.97 -49.79 -22.12
N ARG A 400 33.63 -48.82 -21.48
CA ARG A 400 33.16 -48.18 -20.25
C ARG A 400 32.10 -47.13 -20.55
N ALA A 401 32.38 -46.25 -21.51
CA ALA A 401 31.48 -45.18 -21.94
C ALA A 401 30.15 -45.72 -22.50
N ALA A 402 30.17 -46.85 -23.21
CA ALA A 402 28.94 -47.51 -23.68
C ALA A 402 28.17 -48.22 -22.56
N ARG A 403 28.87 -48.83 -21.57
CA ARG A 403 28.22 -49.47 -20.40
C ARG A 403 27.56 -48.46 -19.48
N GLU A 404 28.15 -47.29 -19.34
CA GLU A 404 27.69 -46.23 -18.43
C GLU A 404 26.86 -45.15 -19.14
N GLY A 405 26.71 -45.23 -20.48
CA GLY A 405 25.88 -44.32 -21.27
C GLY A 405 26.42 -42.90 -21.41
N ILE A 406 27.72 -42.68 -21.17
CA ILE A 406 28.36 -41.34 -21.19
C ILE A 406 29.09 -41.01 -22.50
N GLU A 407 29.12 -41.93 -23.48
CA GLU A 407 29.83 -41.77 -24.77
C GLU A 407 29.46 -40.46 -25.50
N SER A 408 28.18 -40.10 -25.48
CA SER A 408 27.72 -38.87 -26.14
C SER A 408 28.18 -37.60 -25.41
N VAL A 409 28.26 -37.65 -24.08
CA VAL A 409 28.78 -36.56 -23.25
C VAL A 409 30.28 -36.38 -23.46
N ALA A 410 31.04 -37.48 -23.46
CA ALA A 410 32.48 -37.48 -23.71
C ALA A 410 32.82 -36.94 -25.11
N THR A 411 32.08 -37.40 -26.13
CA THR A 411 32.22 -36.90 -27.51
C THR A 411 31.92 -35.41 -27.61
N PHE A 412 30.82 -34.96 -27.00
CA PHE A 412 30.46 -33.54 -27.00
C PHE A 412 31.53 -32.68 -26.31
N ALA A 413 31.91 -33.03 -25.08
CA ALA A 413 32.84 -32.22 -24.29
C ALA A 413 34.27 -32.22 -24.86
N ARG A 414 34.80 -33.37 -25.28
CA ARG A 414 36.20 -33.49 -25.71
C ARG A 414 36.40 -33.16 -27.20
N VAL A 415 35.55 -33.73 -28.07
CA VAL A 415 35.76 -33.65 -29.53
C VAL A 415 35.12 -32.38 -30.10
N ILE A 416 33.90 -32.07 -29.70
CA ILE A 416 33.14 -30.94 -30.27
C ILE A 416 33.52 -29.63 -29.58
N LEU A 417 33.57 -29.62 -28.24
CA LEU A 417 33.92 -28.41 -27.48
C LEU A 417 35.43 -28.23 -27.29
N GLY A 418 36.24 -29.27 -27.55
CA GLY A 418 37.71 -29.20 -27.40
C GLY A 418 38.20 -29.07 -25.96
N LEU A 419 37.37 -29.43 -24.97
CA LEU A 419 37.73 -29.31 -23.55
C LEU A 419 38.81 -30.33 -23.19
N GLN A 420 39.77 -29.87 -22.40
CA GLN A 420 40.86 -30.70 -21.87
C GLN A 420 40.48 -31.27 -20.51
N ASP A 421 41.06 -32.42 -20.18
CA ASP A 421 40.95 -33.04 -18.87
C ASP A 421 41.85 -32.32 -17.85
N ASP A 422 41.47 -31.08 -17.53
CA ASP A 422 42.15 -30.24 -16.57
C ASP A 422 41.15 -29.35 -15.79
N ARG A 423 41.68 -28.59 -14.84
CA ARG A 423 40.87 -27.67 -14.03
C ARG A 423 40.19 -26.58 -14.87
N THR A 424 40.81 -26.16 -15.97
CA THR A 424 40.28 -25.10 -16.85
C THR A 424 39.09 -25.60 -17.65
N GLY A 425 39.20 -26.81 -18.21
CA GLY A 425 38.15 -27.53 -18.90
C GLY A 425 36.97 -27.79 -17.98
N LEU A 426 37.22 -28.23 -16.75
CA LEU A 426 36.19 -28.44 -15.72
C LEU A 426 35.42 -27.15 -15.42
N VAL A 427 36.13 -26.05 -15.13
CA VAL A 427 35.50 -24.75 -14.83
C VAL A 427 34.69 -24.25 -16.03
N THR A 428 35.20 -24.43 -17.24
CA THR A 428 34.51 -24.04 -18.47
C THR A 428 33.24 -24.86 -18.67
N PHE A 429 33.32 -26.18 -18.48
CA PHE A 429 32.19 -27.09 -18.58
C PHE A 429 31.08 -26.74 -17.59
N ARG A 430 31.41 -26.61 -16.31
CA ARG A 430 30.48 -26.23 -15.24
C ARG A 430 29.79 -24.90 -15.52
N ARG A 431 30.53 -23.91 -16.03
CA ARG A 431 30.01 -22.56 -16.24
C ARG A 431 29.11 -22.46 -17.47
N GLN A 432 29.44 -23.15 -18.55
CA GLN A 432 28.81 -22.94 -19.86
C GLN A 432 27.88 -24.08 -20.31
N TYR A 433 28.18 -25.32 -19.94
CA TYR A 433 27.57 -26.50 -20.57
C TYR A 433 26.83 -27.42 -19.61
N ALA A 434 27.26 -27.52 -18.35
CA ALA A 434 26.59 -28.35 -17.35
C ALA A 434 25.22 -27.78 -16.95
N SER A 435 24.30 -28.71 -16.64
CA SER A 435 23.05 -28.46 -15.93
C SER A 435 23.35 -27.87 -14.57
N ARG A 436 22.56 -26.88 -14.15
CA ARG A 436 22.78 -26.15 -12.89
C ARG A 436 21.53 -25.42 -12.43
N SER A 437 21.62 -24.82 -11.25
CA SER A 437 20.66 -23.81 -10.83
C SER A 437 20.78 -22.56 -11.72
N GLY A 438 19.64 -22.06 -12.17
CA GLY A 438 19.49 -20.80 -12.88
C GLY A 438 19.04 -19.71 -11.93
N GLN A 439 19.65 -18.53 -12.02
CA GLN A 439 19.24 -17.33 -11.31
C GLN A 439 19.21 -16.17 -12.30
N VAL A 440 18.04 -15.57 -12.45
CA VAL A 440 17.80 -14.39 -13.29
C VAL A 440 16.94 -13.42 -12.49
N ALA A 441 17.03 -12.12 -12.75
CA ALA A 441 16.15 -11.16 -12.11
C ALA A 441 14.68 -11.56 -12.24
N TYR A 442 13.91 -11.37 -11.16
CA TYR A 442 12.51 -11.83 -11.12
C TYR A 442 11.67 -11.18 -12.26
N ASN A 443 11.98 -9.93 -12.59
CA ASN A 443 11.38 -9.16 -13.69
C ASN A 443 11.51 -9.82 -15.08
N ALA A 444 12.44 -10.76 -15.29
CA ALA A 444 12.52 -11.55 -16.53
C ALA A 444 11.18 -12.20 -16.90
N SER A 445 10.37 -12.49 -15.90
CA SER A 445 9.09 -13.21 -16.04
C SER A 445 8.03 -12.34 -16.72
N ILE A 446 8.15 -11.02 -16.66
CA ILE A 446 7.33 -10.07 -17.44
C ILE A 446 7.46 -10.39 -18.94
N GLY A 447 8.65 -10.74 -19.42
CA GLY A 447 8.89 -11.07 -20.83
C GLY A 447 8.18 -12.36 -21.24
N PHE A 448 8.31 -13.42 -20.45
CA PHE A 448 7.65 -14.70 -20.72
C PHE A 448 6.12 -14.54 -20.73
N ILE A 449 5.55 -13.86 -19.74
CA ILE A 449 4.11 -13.54 -19.72
C ILE A 449 3.71 -12.71 -20.95
N THR A 450 4.54 -11.73 -21.33
CA THR A 450 4.31 -10.84 -22.48
C THR A 450 4.36 -11.54 -23.83
N THR A 451 5.10 -12.64 -23.95
CA THR A 451 5.15 -13.46 -25.17
C THR A 451 4.22 -14.68 -25.09
N GLY A 452 3.49 -14.83 -23.98
CA GLY A 452 2.68 -16.02 -23.72
C GLY A 452 3.54 -17.29 -23.67
N ASN A 453 4.78 -17.17 -23.20
CA ASN A 453 5.79 -18.21 -23.10
C ASN A 453 6.29 -18.77 -24.44
N ARG A 454 6.02 -18.09 -25.56
CA ARG A 454 6.33 -18.60 -26.91
C ARG A 454 7.69 -18.21 -27.45
N GLU A 455 8.46 -17.40 -26.73
CA GLU A 455 9.80 -16.97 -27.15
C GLU A 455 10.84 -17.36 -26.10
N PRO A 456 11.94 -18.04 -26.50
CA PRO A 456 12.99 -18.44 -25.57
C PRO A 456 13.82 -17.24 -25.08
N ASN A 457 13.86 -16.15 -25.86
CA ASN A 457 14.46 -14.87 -25.50
C ASN A 457 13.42 -13.74 -25.62
N PRO A 458 12.52 -13.57 -24.64
CA PRO A 458 11.36 -12.70 -24.77
C PRO A 458 11.66 -11.21 -24.54
N PHE A 459 12.94 -10.82 -24.46
CA PHE A 459 13.35 -9.46 -24.02
C PHE A 459 13.52 -8.47 -25.17
N GLY A 460 13.32 -8.89 -26.42
CA GLY A 460 13.62 -8.10 -27.62
C GLY A 460 12.81 -6.80 -27.74
N ASN A 461 11.56 -6.82 -27.28
CA ASN A 461 10.58 -5.75 -27.50
C ASN A 461 10.51 -4.72 -26.35
N PHE A 462 11.33 -4.86 -25.31
CA PHE A 462 11.31 -3.97 -24.14
C PHE A 462 12.33 -2.83 -24.29
N ARG A 463 12.00 -1.66 -23.72
CA ARG A 463 12.95 -0.53 -23.65
C ARG A 463 14.17 -0.89 -22.80
N ALA A 464 15.29 -0.21 -23.06
CA ALA A 464 16.60 -0.57 -22.51
C ALA A 464 16.65 -0.58 -20.97
N ASP A 465 15.94 0.35 -20.34
CA ASP A 465 15.83 0.54 -18.88
C ASP A 465 15.07 -0.59 -18.16
N LEU A 466 14.02 -1.13 -18.79
CA LEU A 466 13.31 -2.29 -18.28
C LEU A 466 14.07 -3.58 -18.64
N LYS A 467 14.60 -3.66 -19.85
CA LYS A 467 15.38 -4.82 -20.32
C LYS A 467 16.59 -5.10 -19.43
N SER A 468 17.34 -4.08 -19.01
CA SER A 468 18.48 -4.24 -18.11
C SER A 468 18.08 -4.91 -16.80
N ARG A 469 16.96 -4.48 -16.20
CA ARG A 469 16.36 -5.08 -14.99
C ARG A 469 15.85 -6.50 -15.19
N MET A 470 15.44 -6.87 -16.40
CA MET A 470 14.98 -8.23 -16.72
C MET A 470 16.16 -9.19 -16.91
N THR A 471 17.29 -8.71 -17.42
CA THR A 471 18.48 -9.53 -17.73
C THR A 471 19.56 -9.50 -16.65
N ALA A 472 19.31 -8.80 -15.54
CA ALA A 472 20.28 -8.63 -14.46
C ALA A 472 20.69 -9.96 -13.81
N LEU A 473 21.97 -10.04 -13.46
CA LEU A 473 22.59 -11.17 -12.77
C LEU A 473 22.75 -10.89 -11.27
N PRO A 474 22.77 -11.92 -10.41
CA PRO A 474 22.80 -11.76 -8.95
C PRO A 474 24.12 -11.26 -8.37
N THR A 475 25.25 -11.43 -9.07
CA THR A 475 26.58 -11.10 -8.54
C THR A 475 27.48 -10.44 -9.58
N PRO A 476 27.83 -9.15 -9.42
CA PRO A 476 27.20 -8.17 -8.53
C PRO A 476 25.79 -7.79 -9.05
N PRO A 477 24.82 -7.53 -8.15
CA PRO A 477 23.52 -7.05 -8.59
C PRO A 477 23.64 -5.60 -9.09
N PRO A 478 23.02 -5.24 -10.22
CA PRO A 478 23.14 -3.89 -10.75
C PRO A 478 22.29 -2.91 -9.90
N PRO A 479 22.79 -1.69 -9.66
CA PRO A 479 22.16 -0.73 -8.75
C PRO A 479 20.75 -0.33 -9.20
N GLU A 480 20.51 -0.34 -10.51
CA GLU A 480 19.23 -0.01 -11.12
C GLU A 480 18.08 -0.83 -10.53
N LEU A 481 18.27 -2.11 -10.15
CA LEU A 481 17.23 -2.94 -9.56
C LEU A 481 16.59 -2.30 -8.32
N SER A 482 17.38 -1.58 -7.52
CA SER A 482 16.96 -0.94 -6.28
C SER A 482 16.56 0.53 -6.43
N GLU A 483 16.67 1.10 -7.63
CA GLU A 483 16.31 2.49 -7.88
C GLU A 483 14.79 2.69 -7.95
N VAL A 484 14.36 3.85 -7.44
CA VAL A 484 12.98 4.34 -7.58
C VAL A 484 12.72 4.69 -9.05
N PRO A 485 11.67 4.11 -9.69
CA PRO A 485 11.26 4.47 -11.03
C PRO A 485 11.12 6.01 -11.18
N PRO A 486 11.63 6.62 -12.27
CA PRO A 486 11.65 8.07 -12.40
C PRO A 486 10.32 8.78 -12.11
N PRO A 487 9.15 8.29 -12.55
CA PRO A 487 7.87 8.95 -12.26
C PRO A 487 7.47 8.94 -10.77
N LEU A 488 8.08 8.07 -9.95
CA LEU A 488 7.81 7.98 -8.51
C LEU A 488 8.78 8.83 -7.67
N ARG A 489 9.84 9.38 -8.25
CA ARG A 489 10.87 10.13 -7.52
C ARG A 489 10.34 11.40 -6.87
N ASP A 490 9.33 12.01 -7.47
CA ASP A 490 8.62 13.17 -6.91
C ASP A 490 7.86 12.84 -5.61
N LEU A 491 7.61 11.56 -5.34
CA LEU A 491 6.94 11.08 -4.13
C LEU A 491 7.93 10.75 -3.00
N LEU A 492 9.23 10.97 -3.19
CA LEU A 492 10.25 10.72 -2.17
C LEU A 492 10.34 11.87 -1.16
N PRO A 493 10.84 11.59 0.07
CA PRO A 493 11.17 12.63 1.02
C PRO A 493 12.16 13.67 0.42
N PRO A 494 12.06 14.95 0.78
CA PRO A 494 13.03 15.96 0.36
C PRO A 494 14.46 15.56 0.78
N GLY A 495 15.41 15.60 -0.17
CA GLY A 495 16.81 15.23 0.08
C GLY A 495 17.09 13.71 0.04
N ALA A 496 16.09 12.87 -0.20
CA ALA A 496 16.32 11.45 -0.44
C ALA A 496 17.14 11.26 -1.74
N ALA A 497 18.19 10.45 -1.67
CA ALA A 497 19.00 10.15 -2.83
C ALA A 497 18.16 9.38 -3.87
N PRO A 498 18.29 9.66 -5.17
CA PRO A 498 17.58 8.92 -6.22
C PRO A 498 18.07 7.47 -6.36
N ALA A 499 19.21 7.13 -5.73
CA ALA A 499 19.91 5.86 -5.87
C ALA A 499 19.33 4.69 -5.04
N GLY A 500 18.19 4.88 -4.35
CA GLY A 500 17.56 3.79 -3.60
C GLY A 500 16.21 4.16 -3.01
N ILE A 501 15.37 3.15 -2.79
CA ILE A 501 14.11 3.28 -2.04
C ILE A 501 14.44 3.44 -0.54
N PRO A 502 14.00 4.51 0.14
CA PRO A 502 14.26 4.70 1.57
C PRO A 502 13.63 3.61 2.42
N ARG A 503 14.19 3.39 3.62
CA ARG A 503 13.66 2.43 4.58
C ARG A 503 12.22 2.74 4.99
N LEU A 504 11.45 1.71 5.33
CA LEU A 504 10.04 1.84 5.70
C LEU A 504 9.86 2.81 6.88
N ALA A 505 10.72 2.73 7.91
CA ALA A 505 10.66 3.63 9.05
C ALA A 505 10.86 5.11 8.68
N VAL A 506 11.64 5.41 7.64
CA VAL A 506 11.82 6.79 7.14
C VAL A 506 10.57 7.25 6.40
N LEU A 507 9.99 6.37 5.56
CA LEU A 507 8.76 6.66 4.82
C LEU A 507 7.53 6.79 5.73
N LEU A 508 7.48 6.06 6.85
CA LEU A 508 6.45 6.22 7.88
C LEU A 508 6.77 7.34 8.88
N GLY A 509 7.97 7.89 8.82
CA GLY A 509 8.47 8.90 9.75
C GLY A 509 7.76 10.24 9.64
N LYS A 510 7.96 11.09 10.65
CA LYS A 510 7.33 12.41 10.77
C LYS A 510 7.53 13.30 9.54
N GLU A 511 8.71 13.26 8.92
CA GLU A 511 9.02 14.16 7.81
C GLU A 511 8.24 13.83 6.53
N HIS A 512 7.98 12.54 6.29
CA HIS A 512 7.38 12.04 5.07
C HIS A 512 5.88 11.81 5.21
N LEU A 513 5.48 11.05 6.23
CA LEU A 513 4.07 10.77 6.50
C LEU A 513 3.37 12.00 7.11
N ARG A 514 4.11 12.87 7.83
CA ARG A 514 3.62 14.12 8.43
C ARG A 514 2.41 13.98 9.33
N VAL A 515 2.16 12.77 9.84
CA VAL A 515 0.95 12.50 10.60
C VAL A 515 0.97 13.24 11.94
N PRO A 516 1.97 13.17 12.84
CA PRO A 516 1.97 14.10 13.98
C PRO A 516 2.23 15.53 13.47
N GLY A 517 1.31 16.45 13.79
CA GLY A 517 1.51 17.88 13.53
C GLY A 517 2.40 18.48 14.60
N ASP A 518 3.45 19.20 14.21
CA ASP A 518 4.36 19.78 15.22
C ASP A 518 3.74 20.98 15.95
N ARG A 519 2.71 21.66 15.41
CA ARG A 519 2.02 22.83 16.03
C ARG A 519 0.60 23.06 15.47
N GLY A 520 -0.44 22.48 16.09
CA GLY A 520 -1.86 22.80 15.82
C GLY A 520 -2.48 22.13 14.58
N PHE A 521 -3.82 22.23 14.46
CA PHE A 521 -4.63 21.50 13.48
C PHE A 521 -4.11 21.64 12.04
N CYS A 522 -3.55 22.79 11.62
CA CYS A 522 -3.11 22.98 10.22
C CYS A 522 -1.64 22.56 9.92
N SER A 523 -0.89 22.01 10.88
CA SER A 523 0.58 21.81 10.73
C SER A 523 1.03 20.43 10.20
N GLY A 524 0.16 19.42 10.23
CA GLY A 524 0.47 18.05 9.78
C GLY A 524 -0.70 17.41 9.04
N ARG A 525 -0.50 16.19 8.54
CA ARG A 525 -1.50 15.38 7.81
C ARG A 525 -2.52 14.71 8.73
N ALA A 526 -2.25 14.49 10.03
CA ALA A 526 -3.27 13.99 10.95
C ALA A 526 -4.41 14.99 11.09
N SER A 527 -5.61 14.62 10.65
CA SER A 527 -6.85 15.31 11.00
C SER A 527 -7.05 15.34 12.51
N TRP A 528 -6.65 14.28 13.21
CA TRP A 528 -6.86 14.14 14.65
C TRP A 528 -5.59 13.62 15.33
N ASP A 529 -5.15 14.32 16.37
CA ASP A 529 -4.10 13.85 17.28
C ASP A 529 -4.75 13.56 18.64
N ILE A 530 -4.90 12.27 18.93
CA ILE A 530 -5.66 11.80 20.09
C ILE A 530 -4.70 11.16 21.09
N GLY A 531 -4.46 11.87 22.19
CA GLY A 531 -3.76 11.31 23.34
C GLY A 531 -4.61 10.27 24.07
N LEU A 532 -4.23 8.99 23.99
CA LEU A 532 -4.98 7.88 24.58
C LEU A 532 -5.13 8.01 26.10
N ALA A 533 -4.13 8.55 26.79
CA ALA A 533 -4.20 8.80 28.23
C ALA A 533 -5.28 9.84 28.60
N SER A 534 -5.39 10.91 27.81
CA SER A 534 -6.41 11.95 28.00
C SER A 534 -7.80 11.45 27.63
N ALA A 535 -7.92 10.65 26.57
CA ALA A 535 -9.18 9.99 26.20
C ALA A 535 -9.67 9.03 27.29
N ALA A 536 -8.77 8.25 27.88
CA ALA A 536 -9.07 7.34 28.99
C ALA A 536 -9.61 8.11 30.21
N ALA A 537 -8.95 9.22 30.58
CA ALA A 537 -9.39 10.07 31.69
C ALA A 537 -10.80 10.65 31.47
N ARG A 538 -11.11 11.11 30.25
CA ARG A 538 -12.45 11.62 29.89
C ARG A 538 -13.53 10.53 29.95
N ALA A 539 -13.18 9.31 29.54
CA ALA A 539 -14.09 8.17 29.54
C ALA A 539 -14.26 7.50 30.91
N GLY A 540 -13.45 7.88 31.92
CA GLY A 540 -13.38 7.14 33.19
C GLY A 540 -12.83 5.71 33.02
N LEU A 541 -12.07 5.46 31.95
CA LEU A 541 -11.49 4.16 31.64
C LEU A 541 -10.03 4.09 32.08
N SER A 542 -9.55 2.87 32.29
CA SER A 542 -8.10 2.63 32.42
C SER A 542 -7.40 2.96 31.10
N PRO A 543 -6.22 3.61 31.11
CA PRO A 543 -5.37 3.75 29.92
C PRO A 543 -4.95 2.43 29.28
N ARG A 544 -5.22 1.30 29.95
CA ARG A 544 -4.99 -0.07 29.47
C ARG A 544 -6.28 -0.79 29.03
N ALA A 545 -7.40 -0.09 28.90
CA ALA A 545 -8.63 -0.72 28.43
C ALA A 545 -8.47 -1.15 26.94
N PRO A 546 -8.89 -2.38 26.57
CA PRO A 546 -8.70 -2.90 25.21
C PRO A 546 -9.48 -2.12 24.14
N ASP A 547 -10.66 -1.60 24.47
CA ASP A 547 -11.49 -0.81 23.56
C ASP A 547 -11.26 0.71 23.67
N LEU A 548 -10.20 1.14 24.38
CA LEU A 548 -9.92 2.57 24.59
C LEU A 548 -9.83 3.34 23.27
N TRP A 549 -9.28 2.73 22.22
CA TRP A 549 -9.18 3.37 20.91
C TRP A 549 -10.55 3.60 20.27
N LYS A 550 -11.51 2.68 20.40
CA LYS A 550 -12.87 2.83 19.86
C LYS A 550 -13.59 3.97 20.57
N GLU A 551 -13.48 4.02 21.88
CA GLU A 551 -14.03 5.10 22.72
C GLU A 551 -13.40 6.45 22.35
N ALA A 552 -12.07 6.48 22.20
CA ALA A 552 -11.35 7.68 21.81
C ALA A 552 -11.79 8.19 20.41
N LEU A 553 -12.07 7.30 19.46
CA LEU A 553 -12.62 7.69 18.15
C LEU A 553 -14.08 8.13 18.24
N ALA A 554 -14.90 7.46 19.06
CA ALA A 554 -16.31 7.79 19.25
C ALA A 554 -16.50 9.19 19.85
N GLN A 555 -15.66 9.58 20.81
CA GLN A 555 -15.63 10.95 21.37
C GLN A 555 -15.40 12.05 20.33
N HIS A 556 -14.82 11.70 19.18
CA HIS A 556 -14.56 12.60 18.07
C HIS A 556 -15.52 12.39 16.88
N GLY A 557 -16.54 11.53 17.04
CA GLY A 557 -17.52 11.21 16.00
C GLY A 557 -16.97 10.39 14.83
N LEU A 558 -15.79 9.79 14.99
CA LEU A 558 -15.08 9.02 13.95
C LEU A 558 -15.49 7.55 13.95
N PHE A 559 -16.09 7.08 15.04
CA PHE A 559 -16.55 5.71 15.20
C PHE A 559 -17.97 5.69 15.77
N ASP A 560 -18.85 4.90 15.16
CA ASP A 560 -20.21 4.62 15.63
C ASP A 560 -20.23 3.23 16.29
N PRO A 561 -20.28 3.17 17.63
CA PRO A 561 -20.26 1.89 18.36
C PRO A 561 -21.51 1.03 18.12
N ALA A 562 -22.66 1.64 17.79
CA ALA A 562 -23.91 0.90 17.61
C ALA A 562 -23.92 0.14 16.27
N ALA A 563 -23.31 0.74 15.25
CA ALA A 563 -23.24 0.16 13.90
C ALA A 563 -21.88 -0.49 13.59
N GLU A 564 -20.89 -0.44 14.50
CA GLU A 564 -19.49 -0.82 14.25
C GLU A 564 -18.95 -0.20 12.95
N ARG A 565 -19.22 1.10 12.78
CA ARG A 565 -18.91 1.85 11.56
C ARG A 565 -17.81 2.87 11.81
N LEU A 566 -16.75 2.81 11.03
CA LEU A 566 -15.61 3.72 11.09
C LEU A 566 -15.62 4.71 9.93
N ASP A 567 -15.47 5.99 10.27
CA ASP A 567 -15.26 7.09 9.34
C ASP A 567 -14.04 7.89 9.80
N PRO A 568 -12.84 7.57 9.31
CA PRO A 568 -11.59 8.15 9.82
C PRO A 568 -11.37 9.62 9.42
N GLN A 569 -12.12 10.15 8.44
CA GLN A 569 -12.06 11.55 7.99
C GLN A 569 -10.62 12.04 7.73
N GLY A 570 -9.83 11.22 7.02
CA GLY A 570 -8.40 11.44 6.80
C GLY A 570 -7.54 10.64 7.78
N TRP A 571 -6.51 11.26 8.35
CA TRP A 571 -5.54 10.58 9.21
C TRP A 571 -5.81 10.82 10.70
N VAL A 572 -5.84 9.75 11.48
CA VAL A 572 -5.93 9.78 12.94
C VAL A 572 -4.62 9.28 13.52
N PHE A 573 -3.98 10.11 14.33
CA PHE A 573 -2.81 9.75 15.10
C PHE A 573 -3.23 9.43 16.54
N LEU A 574 -2.92 8.21 16.99
CA LEU A 574 -3.13 7.79 18.37
C LEU A 574 -1.80 7.90 19.11
N ASP A 575 -1.71 8.93 19.96
CA ASP A 575 -0.54 9.19 20.78
C ASP A 575 -0.64 8.50 22.14
N GLY A 576 0.45 7.89 22.58
CA GLY A 576 0.55 7.12 23.82
C GLY A 576 0.91 5.65 23.62
N ASP A 577 1.26 5.01 24.72
CA ASP A 577 1.54 3.57 24.76
C ASP A 577 0.21 2.80 24.83
N CYS A 578 -0.05 1.92 23.87
CA CYS A 578 -1.20 1.03 23.87
C CYS A 578 -0.72 -0.40 24.19
N PRO A 579 -0.55 -0.77 25.48
CA PRO A 579 0.08 -2.04 25.86
C PRO A 579 -0.71 -3.28 25.45
N HIS A 580 -2.04 -3.15 25.26
CA HIS A 580 -2.89 -4.22 24.71
C HIS A 580 -3.04 -4.15 23.19
N GLY A 581 -2.52 -3.09 22.57
CA GLY A 581 -2.65 -2.82 21.14
C GLY A 581 -4.05 -2.34 20.72
N LEU A 582 -4.16 -1.91 19.46
CA LEU A 582 -5.43 -1.63 18.80
C LEU A 582 -6.03 -2.96 18.33
N VAL A 583 -7.15 -3.39 18.90
CA VAL A 583 -7.78 -4.67 18.56
C VAL A 583 -9.10 -4.45 17.82
N ILE A 584 -9.18 -4.97 16.60
CA ILE A 584 -10.40 -5.04 15.77
C ILE A 584 -10.93 -6.47 15.86
N ASP A 585 -11.78 -6.74 16.85
CA ASP A 585 -12.33 -8.04 17.19
C ASP A 585 -13.75 -8.28 16.65
N LYS A 586 -14.40 -7.23 16.16
CA LYS A 586 -15.73 -7.27 15.54
C LYS A 586 -15.67 -6.77 14.09
N PRO A 587 -16.58 -7.25 13.21
CA PRO A 587 -16.65 -6.77 11.84
C PRO A 587 -16.82 -5.26 11.78
N LEU A 588 -15.95 -4.59 11.03
CA LEU A 588 -15.92 -3.14 10.90
C LEU A 588 -16.38 -2.73 9.51
N THR A 589 -17.32 -1.79 9.42
CA THR A 589 -17.74 -1.21 8.13
C THR A 589 -17.12 0.17 7.95
N LEU A 590 -16.49 0.42 6.80
CA LEU A 590 -15.92 1.73 6.48
C LEU A 590 -16.97 2.63 5.80
N LYS A 591 -16.91 3.93 6.10
CA LYS A 591 -17.73 4.96 5.42
C LYS A 591 -16.90 5.92 4.56
N GLY A 592 -15.57 5.79 4.59
CA GLY A 592 -14.65 6.67 3.88
C GLY A 592 -13.22 6.16 3.92
N ASN A 593 -12.38 6.71 3.06
CA ASN A 593 -10.94 6.46 3.07
C ASN A 593 -10.26 7.23 4.20
N GLY A 594 -9.21 6.64 4.78
CA GLY A 594 -8.37 7.30 5.77
C GLY A 594 -7.41 6.34 6.43
N GLY A 595 -6.73 6.80 7.46
CA GLY A 595 -5.73 6.00 8.15
C GLY A 595 -5.68 6.23 9.64
N ILE A 596 -5.36 5.18 10.37
CA ILE A 596 -5.09 5.20 11.80
C ILE A 596 -3.61 4.87 11.98
N VAL A 597 -2.89 5.77 12.65
CA VAL A 597 -1.48 5.62 12.96
C VAL A 597 -1.34 5.45 14.46
N LEU A 598 -0.85 4.29 14.88
CA LEU A 598 -0.53 3.99 16.26
C LEU A 598 0.96 4.26 16.48
N ARG A 599 1.28 5.18 17.40
CA ARG A 599 2.67 5.48 17.73
C ARG A 599 3.39 4.25 18.28
N LYS A 600 2.85 3.64 19.33
CA LYS A 600 3.48 2.53 20.05
C LYS A 600 2.46 1.48 20.45
N GLY A 601 2.80 0.22 20.19
CA GLY A 601 1.94 -0.94 20.43
C GLY A 601 1.60 -1.67 19.14
N ASN A 602 0.94 -2.81 19.28
CA ASN A 602 0.58 -3.66 18.14
C ASN A 602 -0.83 -3.34 17.65
N ILE A 603 -1.11 -3.64 16.38
CA ILE A 603 -2.48 -3.65 15.85
C ILE A 603 -2.89 -5.10 15.61
N VAL A 604 -4.07 -5.51 16.07
CA VAL A 604 -4.60 -6.87 15.90
C VAL A 604 -5.89 -6.79 15.10
N VAL A 605 -5.89 -7.37 13.90
CA VAL A 605 -7.07 -7.51 13.04
C VAL A 605 -7.62 -8.92 13.24
N GLY A 606 -8.60 -9.04 14.13
CA GLY A 606 -9.29 -10.29 14.47
C GLY A 606 -10.63 -10.50 13.77
N ALA A 607 -11.13 -9.50 13.05
CA ALA A 607 -12.39 -9.56 12.32
C ALA A 607 -12.31 -8.87 10.95
N ALA A 608 -13.36 -9.03 10.16
CA ALA A 608 -13.47 -8.48 8.82
C ALA A 608 -13.45 -6.94 8.85
N ILE A 609 -12.85 -6.34 7.83
CA ILE A 609 -12.95 -4.91 7.54
C ILE A 609 -13.57 -4.78 6.16
N ASP A 610 -14.80 -4.27 6.10
CA ASP A 610 -15.55 -4.10 4.87
C ASP A 610 -15.46 -2.64 4.39
N GLY A 611 -14.74 -2.45 3.29
CA GLY A 611 -14.58 -1.17 2.60
C GLY A 611 -15.67 -0.87 1.57
N GLY A 612 -16.72 -1.70 1.48
CA GLY A 612 -17.80 -1.56 0.52
C GLY A 612 -17.39 -1.94 -0.91
N GLY A 613 -18.36 -2.37 -1.72
CA GLY A 613 -18.16 -2.83 -3.10
C GLY A 613 -18.78 -4.20 -3.36
N ALA A 614 -18.87 -4.61 -4.64
CA ALA A 614 -19.46 -5.90 -5.00
C ALA A 614 -18.66 -7.06 -4.36
N THR A 615 -19.37 -8.10 -3.95
CA THR A 615 -18.83 -9.30 -3.29
C THR A 615 -17.98 -10.20 -4.19
N ALA A 616 -17.88 -9.91 -5.49
CA ALA A 616 -17.01 -10.63 -6.41
C ALA A 616 -15.54 -10.28 -6.15
N ASP A 617 -14.68 -11.30 -6.10
CA ASP A 617 -13.26 -11.19 -5.75
C ASP A 617 -12.45 -10.24 -6.65
N ASP A 618 -12.99 -9.85 -7.81
CA ASP A 618 -12.29 -9.07 -8.84
C ASP A 618 -12.52 -7.55 -8.80
N ARG A 619 -13.40 -7.02 -7.93
CA ARG A 619 -13.60 -5.55 -7.85
C ARG A 619 -12.88 -4.94 -6.64
N PRO A 620 -12.10 -3.86 -6.84
CA PRO A 620 -11.46 -3.16 -5.74
C PRO A 620 -12.52 -2.57 -4.79
N PRO A 621 -12.27 -2.56 -3.47
CA PRO A 621 -13.20 -1.97 -2.53
C PRO A 621 -13.32 -0.45 -2.76
N ALA A 622 -14.48 0.10 -2.40
CA ALA A 622 -14.78 1.53 -2.54
C ALA A 622 -13.90 2.36 -1.60
N TRP A 623 -13.67 1.84 -0.39
CA TRP A 623 -12.85 2.43 0.65
C TRP A 623 -11.79 1.45 1.14
N THR A 624 -10.70 1.99 1.67
CA THR A 624 -9.59 1.22 2.25
C THR A 624 -9.06 1.96 3.46
N LEU A 625 -8.92 1.22 4.56
CA LEU A 625 -8.36 1.74 5.80
C LEU A 625 -6.84 1.55 5.80
N HIS A 626 -6.09 2.61 6.07
CA HIS A 626 -4.65 2.52 6.28
C HIS A 626 -4.35 2.31 7.76
N LEU A 627 -3.89 1.13 8.15
CA LEU A 627 -3.46 0.81 9.51
C LEU A 627 -1.94 0.89 9.57
N VAL A 628 -1.41 1.82 10.38
CA VAL A 628 0.02 2.07 10.49
C VAL A 628 0.47 1.86 11.93
N ALA A 629 1.40 0.94 12.16
CA ALA A 629 2.10 0.76 13.43
C ALA A 629 3.54 1.29 13.31
N LEU A 630 3.83 2.41 13.98
CA LEU A 630 5.16 3.04 13.92
C LEU A 630 6.19 2.28 14.77
N GLU A 631 5.83 1.94 16.00
CA GLU A 631 6.63 1.13 16.93
C GLU A 631 5.85 -0.11 17.37
N GLY A 632 5.72 -1.07 16.47
CA GLY A 632 5.03 -2.33 16.76
C GLY A 632 4.81 -3.20 15.53
N ASP A 633 4.06 -4.28 15.76
CA ASP A 633 3.67 -5.25 14.75
C ASP A 633 2.17 -5.13 14.43
N ILE A 634 1.78 -5.57 13.24
CA ILE A 634 0.38 -5.82 12.87
C ILE A 634 0.15 -7.33 12.81
N LEU A 635 -0.89 -7.81 13.47
CA LEU A 635 -1.26 -9.22 13.53
C LEU A 635 -2.65 -9.42 12.95
N VAL A 636 -2.75 -10.17 11.86
CA VAL A 636 -4.02 -10.62 11.31
C VAL A 636 -4.31 -12.00 11.90
N ALA A 637 -5.33 -12.08 12.74
CA ALA A 637 -5.72 -13.32 13.41
C ALA A 637 -6.60 -14.20 12.51
N GLU A 638 -7.14 -15.30 13.06
CA GLU A 638 -7.90 -16.28 12.30
C GLU A 638 -9.21 -15.68 11.80
N LEU A 639 -9.24 -15.36 10.52
CA LEU A 639 -10.39 -14.71 9.88
C LEU A 639 -11.38 -15.71 9.27
N GLY A 640 -11.04 -17.01 9.19
CA GLY A 640 -11.92 -18.03 8.63
C GLY A 640 -12.37 -17.71 7.19
N GLY A 641 -11.47 -17.18 6.36
CA GLY A 641 -11.78 -16.72 5.00
C GLY A 641 -12.46 -15.35 4.91
N LYS A 642 -12.59 -14.61 6.01
CA LYS A 642 -13.09 -13.22 5.99
C LYS A 642 -12.09 -12.28 5.35
N ARG A 643 -12.63 -11.22 4.74
CA ARG A 643 -11.89 -10.21 3.97
C ARG A 643 -11.47 -9.03 4.84
N VAL A 644 -10.29 -8.48 4.54
CA VAL A 644 -9.76 -7.28 5.18
C VAL A 644 -9.44 -6.25 4.11
N ASP A 645 -10.24 -5.18 4.06
CA ASP A 645 -10.05 -4.07 3.12
C ASP A 645 -9.16 -2.99 3.76
N ALA A 646 -7.87 -3.28 3.84
CA ALA A 646 -6.91 -2.41 4.50
C ALA A 646 -5.52 -2.44 3.88
N VAL A 647 -4.82 -1.32 3.99
CA VAL A 647 -3.36 -1.25 3.87
C VAL A 647 -2.76 -1.45 5.25
N LEU A 648 -1.94 -2.48 5.41
CA LEU A 648 -1.28 -2.83 6.66
C LEU A 648 0.19 -2.40 6.58
N ALA A 649 0.59 -1.39 7.36
CA ALA A 649 1.94 -0.87 7.38
C ALA A 649 2.56 -0.96 8.78
N ALA A 650 3.62 -1.73 8.94
CA ALA A 650 4.31 -1.88 10.23
C ALA A 650 5.81 -1.67 10.07
N SER A 651 6.40 -0.75 10.84
CA SER A 651 7.87 -0.67 10.92
C SER A 651 8.50 -1.95 11.48
N GLY A 652 7.74 -2.70 12.30
CA GLY A 652 8.07 -4.05 12.73
C GLY A 652 7.67 -5.09 11.68
N ARG A 653 6.70 -5.93 12.01
CA ARG A 653 6.23 -7.06 11.20
C ARG A 653 4.73 -7.00 10.93
N VAL A 654 4.31 -7.46 9.76
CA VAL A 654 2.94 -7.89 9.50
C VAL A 654 2.87 -9.41 9.59
N LEU A 655 2.03 -9.96 10.48
CA LEU A 655 1.94 -11.39 10.77
C LEU A 655 0.55 -11.94 10.41
N PHE A 656 0.51 -13.09 9.72
CA PHE A 656 -0.73 -13.81 9.42
C PHE A 656 -0.83 -15.04 10.31
N ARG A 657 -1.90 -15.14 11.10
CA ARG A 657 -2.13 -16.24 12.04
C ARG A 657 -3.41 -16.97 11.68
N LYS A 658 -3.28 -18.23 11.22
CA LYS A 658 -4.35 -19.19 10.94
C LYS A 658 -5.34 -18.78 9.85
N GLY A 659 -5.60 -19.70 8.92
CA GLY A 659 -6.77 -19.63 8.05
C GLY A 659 -6.67 -18.73 6.80
N ARG A 660 -5.46 -18.60 6.23
CA ARG A 660 -5.16 -17.96 4.92
C ARG A 660 -6.04 -16.73 4.63
N PRO A 661 -5.74 -15.57 5.23
CA PRO A 661 -6.57 -14.38 5.09
C PRO A 661 -6.56 -13.82 3.66
N THR A 662 -7.66 -13.17 3.28
CA THR A 662 -7.75 -12.37 2.05
C THR A 662 -7.65 -10.89 2.39
N ILE A 663 -6.60 -10.23 1.90
CA ILE A 663 -6.34 -8.81 2.15
C ILE A 663 -6.53 -8.06 0.83
N ARG A 664 -7.47 -7.12 0.78
CA ARG A 664 -7.71 -6.25 -0.37
C ARG A 664 -7.11 -4.87 -0.09
N GLY A 665 -5.85 -4.68 -0.43
CA GLY A 665 -5.08 -3.48 -0.10
C GLY A 665 -3.60 -3.67 -0.35
N ALA A 666 -2.77 -3.46 0.67
CA ALA A 666 -1.32 -3.63 0.59
C ALA A 666 -0.71 -4.07 1.92
N VAL A 667 0.45 -4.71 1.86
CA VAL A 667 1.21 -5.18 3.02
C VAL A 667 2.61 -4.57 2.99
N LEU A 668 2.91 -3.72 3.95
CA LEU A 668 4.17 -2.98 4.06
C LEU A 668 4.79 -3.33 5.41
N THR A 669 5.95 -3.99 5.39
CA THR A 669 6.56 -4.55 6.59
C THR A 669 8.04 -4.24 6.65
N GLY A 670 8.55 -3.89 7.83
CA GLY A 670 9.98 -3.70 8.04
C GLY A 670 10.73 -5.02 7.90
N ARG A 671 10.18 -6.08 8.51
CA ARG A 671 10.74 -7.44 8.43
C ARG A 671 9.65 -8.43 8.11
N PHE A 672 10.00 -9.51 7.41
CA PHE A 672 9.09 -10.63 7.17
C PHE A 672 9.43 -11.80 8.09
N ASP A 673 8.46 -12.24 8.89
CA ASP A 673 8.61 -13.41 9.75
C ASP A 673 8.31 -14.69 8.96
N ILE A 674 9.28 -15.58 8.88
CA ILE A 674 9.15 -16.82 8.13
C ILE A 674 8.07 -17.75 8.70
N ARG A 675 7.73 -17.63 9.99
CA ARG A 675 6.63 -18.39 10.60
C ARG A 675 5.27 -18.00 10.03
N ASN A 676 5.14 -16.80 9.45
CA ASN A 676 3.93 -16.42 8.73
C ASN A 676 3.67 -17.32 7.51
N ALA A 677 4.72 -17.93 6.96
CA ALA A 677 4.60 -18.76 5.77
C ALA A 677 3.81 -20.04 6.01
N SER A 678 3.61 -20.50 7.25
CA SER A 678 2.79 -21.70 7.51
C SER A 678 1.32 -21.53 7.13
N GLU A 679 0.82 -20.30 7.10
CA GLU A 679 -0.60 -20.00 6.94
C GLU A 679 -0.99 -19.57 5.52
N GLY A 680 -0.05 -18.98 4.78
CA GLY A 680 -0.32 -18.36 3.48
C GLY A 680 -1.25 -17.15 3.57
N ALA A 681 -1.46 -16.46 2.45
CA ALA A 681 -2.41 -15.34 2.33
C ALA A 681 -2.73 -15.08 0.85
N ASP A 682 -3.91 -14.53 0.57
CA ASP A 682 -4.24 -13.97 -0.74
C ASP A 682 -4.29 -12.45 -0.64
N LEU A 683 -3.41 -11.80 -1.39
CA LEU A 683 -3.28 -10.35 -1.40
C LEU A 683 -3.83 -9.84 -2.73
N PHE A 684 -4.85 -9.00 -2.67
CA PHE A 684 -5.44 -8.33 -3.82
C PHE A 684 -5.15 -6.85 -3.71
N TYR A 685 -4.44 -6.32 -4.70
CA TYR A 685 -4.10 -4.91 -4.68
C TYR A 685 -5.33 -4.07 -5.01
N ASN A 686 -5.59 -3.03 -4.20
CA ASN A 686 -6.61 -2.06 -4.55
C ASN A 686 -6.05 -1.10 -5.61
N GLU A 687 -6.51 -1.26 -6.85
CA GLU A 687 -6.11 -0.44 -8.00
C GLU A 687 -6.30 1.07 -7.79
N ASN A 688 -7.24 1.48 -6.93
CA ASN A 688 -7.43 2.88 -6.58
C ASN A 688 -6.21 3.46 -5.83
N LEU A 689 -5.36 2.63 -5.22
CA LEU A 689 -4.11 3.05 -4.56
C LEU A 689 -2.95 3.26 -5.53
N ALA A 690 -3.02 2.71 -6.76
CA ALA A 690 -1.92 2.77 -7.73
C ALA A 690 -1.89 4.05 -8.57
N VAL A 691 -2.97 4.83 -8.53
CA VAL A 691 -3.08 6.09 -9.28
C VAL A 691 -2.03 7.06 -8.76
N LEU A 692 -1.24 7.70 -9.63
CA LEU A 692 -0.33 8.74 -9.16
C LEU A 692 -1.12 10.01 -8.84
N PRO A 693 -0.76 10.77 -7.79
CA PRO A 693 -1.58 11.91 -7.40
C PRO A 693 -1.57 13.09 -8.39
N LYS A 694 -0.58 13.15 -9.28
CA LYS A 694 -0.51 14.12 -10.38
C LYS A 694 -1.32 13.69 -11.63
N SER A 695 -1.70 12.41 -11.71
CA SER A 695 -2.43 11.84 -12.85
C SER A 695 -3.89 11.55 -12.55
N SER A 696 -4.37 11.83 -11.33
CA SER A 696 -5.77 11.62 -10.95
C SER A 696 -6.67 12.67 -11.60
N GLY A 697 -7.69 12.21 -12.32
CA GLY A 697 -8.82 13.06 -12.72
C GLY A 697 -9.76 13.34 -11.54
N ASP A 698 -10.66 14.31 -11.68
CA ASP A 698 -11.57 14.77 -10.61
C ASP A 698 -12.32 13.61 -9.92
N ALA A 699 -12.77 12.60 -10.68
CA ALA A 699 -13.50 11.44 -10.15
C ALA A 699 -12.64 10.49 -9.29
N ASP A 700 -11.34 10.38 -9.57
CA ASP A 700 -10.41 9.60 -8.74
C ASP A 700 -10.04 10.41 -7.48
N VAL A 701 -9.83 11.72 -7.62
CA VAL A 701 -9.48 12.63 -6.51
C VAL A 701 -10.52 12.56 -5.37
N ASP A 702 -11.81 12.55 -5.71
CA ASP A 702 -12.90 12.45 -4.73
C ASP A 702 -12.86 11.17 -3.89
N ARG A 703 -12.28 10.09 -4.41
CA ARG A 703 -12.10 8.84 -3.68
C ARG A 703 -10.85 8.86 -2.81
N ILE A 704 -9.85 9.65 -3.16
CA ILE A 704 -8.51 9.58 -2.56
C ILE A 704 -8.35 10.57 -1.40
N VAL A 705 -9.13 11.65 -1.39
CA VAL A 705 -8.95 12.78 -0.48
C VAL A 705 -10.05 12.81 0.59
N GLY A 706 -9.63 12.92 1.85
CA GLY A 706 -10.48 13.20 3.00
C GLY A 706 -10.51 14.69 3.32
N CYS A 707 -11.67 15.18 3.78
CA CYS A 707 -11.83 16.52 4.33
C CYS A 707 -12.16 16.40 5.82
N SER A 708 -11.42 17.12 6.67
CA SER A 708 -11.67 17.20 8.10
C SER A 708 -11.85 18.65 8.54
N VAL A 709 -12.68 18.81 9.56
CA VAL A 709 -13.11 20.11 10.08
C VAL A 709 -12.90 20.09 11.58
N ASP A 710 -12.27 21.14 12.12
CA ASP A 710 -12.24 21.34 13.57
C ASP A 710 -13.62 21.84 14.03
N PRO A 711 -14.34 21.13 14.92
CA PRO A 711 -15.68 21.53 15.36
C PRO A 711 -15.69 22.82 16.20
N ASN A 712 -14.53 23.40 16.53
CA ASN A 712 -14.40 24.61 17.34
C ASN A 712 -14.11 25.85 16.47
N PRO A 713 -15.14 26.58 16.00
CA PRO A 713 -14.94 27.80 15.23
C PRO A 713 -14.29 28.90 16.06
N VAL A 714 -13.36 29.64 15.46
CA VAL A 714 -12.65 30.77 16.09
C VAL A 714 -13.35 32.07 15.72
N PHE A 715 -13.70 32.88 16.70
CA PHE A 715 -14.29 34.20 16.46
C PHE A 715 -13.29 35.15 15.79
N LEU A 716 -13.73 35.84 14.73
CA LEU A 716 -12.95 36.86 14.03
C LEU A 716 -13.45 38.24 14.49
N PRO A 717 -12.61 39.05 15.17
CA PRO A 717 -13.00 40.34 15.72
C PRO A 717 -13.24 41.43 14.67
#